data_AF-A0A950JC86-F1
#
_entry.id   AF-A0A950JC86-F1
#
_cell.length_a   1.000
_cell.length_b   1.000
_cell.length_c   1.000
_cell.angle_alpha   90.00
_cell.angle_beta   90.00
_cell.angle_gamma   90.00
#
_symmetry.space_group_name_H-M   'P 1'
#
loop_
_entity.id
_entity.type
_entity.pdbx_description
1 polymer ?
#
loop_
_entity_poly.entity_id
_entity_poly.type
_entity_poly.pdbx_seq_one_letter_code
_entity_poly.pdbx_strand_id
1 'polypeptide(L)'
;MNQNSRLTEQGEPGKGRKRPKKAAPAQKADVAPRDIVPVARVEKAAKEAKKETSKPAAVDKPAADGAPLTAIDIEQFSRNIARMIEEGGKALAAYLKPREDGALKTDAAEEVGDAIKTLARVGEYWLADPQRAIEVQTSLGRAYLDLWASAVKRMAGEAAAPAAKADPRDRRFADPEWSSNQFFDFLKQAYLLTAQWANHLVKDAEGLDPHTRHKAEFYVRQIVNAISPSNFVLTNPELLRETVSSNAENLARGMHMLAEDIEAGHGELKIRQSDASMFAVGRNLALTPGKVIFQNDLMQLIQYAPATGNVLKRPVLIVPPWINKFYILDLTPERSFIKWAVDQGLTVFVISWVNPDQRLARKNFEEYMREGPLTALDVIAEVTGEDKVHAIGYCVGGTLLSITLAYMAAHGDDRVMSATMFAAQVDFTYAGDLKVFVDEEQVQALERRMAERGYLEGSKMATAFNMLRSNDLIWPYVINNYLKGKTPFPFDLLYWNSDATRMPAANHSFYLRNCYLDNKLSKGEMKIAGEPMDLGRITIPIYNLATREDHIAPAKSVFLGSKFFGGPVRYVLAGSGHIAGVVNPPAKPKYGYWTGGPPVGNLEGWLEKAQEHRGSWWPDWLEWLKAQDPAEVPARQPGVGKYAAIEDAPGSYVRVRD
;
A
#
# COMPACT_ATOMS: atom_id res chain seq x y z
N MET A 1 -9.18 -12.49 65.68
CA MET A 1 -8.30 -11.66 66.54
C MET A 1 -7.76 -10.55 65.65
N ASN A 2 -8.08 -9.25 65.71
CA ASN A 2 -8.94 -8.34 66.50
C ASN A 2 -9.50 -7.32 65.46
N GLN A 3 -10.80 -6.96 65.40
CA GLN A 3 -11.51 -5.89 66.15
C GLN A 3 -10.73 -4.56 66.18
N ASN A 4 -11.26 -3.36 65.86
CA ASN A 4 -12.58 -2.74 66.13
C ASN A 4 -12.71 -1.39 65.35
N SER A 5 -13.79 -1.08 64.62
CA SER A 5 -15.01 -0.28 64.98
C SER A 5 -14.82 1.27 65.02
N ARG A 6 -15.40 2.07 64.10
CA ARG A 6 -16.75 2.76 64.09
C ARG A 6 -16.94 3.91 65.11
N LEU A 7 -17.51 5.05 64.64
CA LEU A 7 -18.57 5.95 65.20
C LEU A 7 -18.52 7.31 64.42
N THR A 8 -19.51 7.76 63.61
CA THR A 8 -20.78 8.52 63.88
C THR A 8 -20.58 9.76 64.78
N GLU A 9 -21.02 11.00 64.51
CA GLU A 9 -22.40 11.52 64.28
C GLU A 9 -22.42 13.05 63.96
N GLN A 10 -23.29 13.46 63.04
CA GLN A 10 -24.24 14.61 63.03
C GLN A 10 -23.98 15.96 63.78
N GLY A 11 -24.32 17.08 63.10
CA GLY A 11 -24.62 18.37 63.73
C GLY A 11 -24.62 19.62 62.81
N GLU A 12 -25.72 19.91 62.12
CA GLU A 12 -26.12 21.26 61.63
C GLU A 12 -27.02 21.95 62.71
N PRO A 13 -27.55 23.20 62.59
CA PRO A 13 -27.35 24.32 61.64
C PRO A 13 -27.30 25.74 62.30
N GLY A 14 -26.98 26.81 61.53
CA GLY A 14 -26.99 28.20 62.02
C GLY A 14 -27.27 29.29 60.96
N LYS A 15 -28.51 29.78 60.93
CA LYS A 15 -29.16 30.79 60.04
C LYS A 15 -28.54 32.21 60.05
N GLY A 16 -28.71 32.96 58.95
CA GLY A 16 -28.56 34.43 58.99
C GLY A 16 -28.78 35.27 57.71
N ARG A 17 -29.99 35.24 57.14
CA ARG A 17 -30.55 36.05 56.02
C ARG A 17 -30.16 37.55 55.95
N LYS A 18 -30.13 38.11 54.72
CA LYS A 18 -31.06 39.17 54.26
C LYS A 18 -31.05 39.43 52.73
N ARG A 19 -32.26 39.51 52.15
CA ARG A 19 -32.63 40.00 50.78
C ARG A 19 -32.99 41.50 50.84
N PRO A 20 -33.04 42.22 49.70
CA PRO A 20 -34.33 42.51 49.00
C PRO A 20 -34.23 42.35 47.44
N LYS A 21 -35.21 41.78 46.70
CA LYS A 21 -36.40 42.34 45.98
C LYS A 21 -36.08 43.59 45.11
N LYS A 22 -36.53 43.82 43.86
CA LYS A 22 -37.50 43.27 42.85
C LYS A 22 -37.19 44.01 41.51
N ALA A 23 -37.03 43.36 40.34
CA ALA A 23 -38.00 43.19 39.21
C ALA A 23 -37.82 44.11 37.96
N ALA A 24 -37.51 43.44 36.81
CA ALA A 24 -37.81 43.69 35.38
C ALA A 24 -37.26 44.95 34.64
N PRO A 25 -37.11 44.95 33.27
CA PRO A 25 -37.45 43.94 32.26
C PRO A 25 -36.28 43.56 31.31
N ALA A 26 -36.53 42.55 30.46
CA ALA A 26 -35.65 42.13 29.37
C ALA A 26 -35.39 43.27 28.36
N GLN A 27 -34.12 43.54 28.08
CA GLN A 27 -33.69 44.28 26.89
C GLN A 27 -33.05 43.32 25.90
N LYS A 28 -33.61 43.35 24.70
CA LYS A 28 -33.14 42.66 23.50
C LYS A 28 -31.69 43.08 23.22
N ALA A 29 -30.81 42.10 23.05
CA ALA A 29 -29.57 42.33 22.33
C ALA A 29 -29.90 42.20 20.84
N ASP A 30 -29.90 43.32 20.12
CA ASP A 30 -29.98 43.35 18.66
C ASP A 30 -28.77 42.62 18.09
N VAL A 31 -29.00 41.40 17.58
CA VAL A 31 -28.10 40.79 16.62
C VAL A 31 -28.44 41.42 15.27
N ALA A 32 -27.59 42.36 14.84
CA ALA A 32 -27.64 42.90 13.49
C ALA A 32 -27.63 41.75 12.46
N PRO A 33 -28.47 41.79 11.42
CA PRO A 33 -28.44 40.79 10.37
C PRO A 33 -27.07 40.86 9.69
N ARG A 34 -26.33 39.74 9.67
CA ARG A 34 -25.16 39.62 8.80
C ARG A 34 -25.69 39.63 7.37
N ASP A 35 -25.39 40.72 6.67
CA ASP A 35 -25.73 40.94 5.27
C ASP A 35 -25.36 39.72 4.42
N ILE A 36 -26.38 39.14 3.79
CA ILE A 36 -26.20 38.24 2.66
C ILE A 36 -25.68 39.11 1.51
N VAL A 37 -24.40 38.97 1.21
CA VAL A 37 -23.80 39.63 0.04
C VAL A 37 -24.47 39.05 -1.21
N PRO A 38 -25.04 39.87 -2.12
CA PRO A 38 -25.66 39.38 -3.34
C PRO A 38 -24.62 38.68 -4.22
N VAL A 39 -24.99 37.54 -4.79
CA VAL A 39 -24.18 36.68 -5.68
C VAL A 39 -23.47 37.49 -6.79
N ALA A 40 -24.04 38.61 -7.24
CA ALA A 40 -23.45 39.50 -8.24
C ALA A 40 -22.15 40.23 -7.78
N ARG A 41 -21.92 40.43 -6.47
CA ARG A 41 -20.71 41.09 -5.96
C ARG A 41 -19.54 40.13 -5.81
N VAL A 42 -19.82 38.83 -5.63
CA VAL A 42 -18.82 37.74 -5.64
C VAL A 42 -18.31 37.50 -7.06
N GLU A 43 -19.16 37.59 -8.07
CA GLU A 43 -18.75 37.48 -9.49
C GLU A 43 -17.90 38.67 -9.96
N LYS A 44 -18.13 39.88 -9.43
CA LYS A 44 -17.33 41.06 -9.79
C LYS A 44 -15.96 41.04 -9.09
N ALA A 45 -15.89 40.62 -7.83
CA ALA A 45 -14.63 40.37 -7.13
C ALA A 45 -13.82 39.22 -7.77
N ALA A 46 -14.48 38.17 -8.27
CA ALA A 46 -13.83 37.09 -9.02
C ALA A 46 -13.36 37.51 -10.44
N LYS A 47 -13.95 38.55 -11.03
CA LYS A 47 -13.50 39.14 -12.31
C LYS A 47 -12.38 40.17 -12.14
N GLU A 48 -12.36 40.91 -11.03
CA GLU A 48 -11.28 41.86 -10.71
C GLU A 48 -10.03 41.15 -10.16
N ALA A 49 -10.19 40.09 -9.35
CA ALA A 49 -9.08 39.21 -8.93
C ALA A 49 -8.45 38.41 -10.09
N LYS A 50 -9.11 38.35 -11.27
CA LYS A 50 -8.53 37.79 -12.50
C LYS A 50 -7.69 38.80 -13.30
N LYS A 51 -7.69 40.09 -12.94
CA LYS A 51 -6.96 41.14 -13.65
C LYS A 51 -5.66 41.59 -12.96
N GLU A 52 -5.47 41.26 -11.69
CA GLU A 52 -4.25 41.53 -10.93
C GLU A 52 -3.67 40.24 -10.35
N THR A 53 -3.26 39.34 -11.23
CA THR A 53 -2.23 38.35 -10.89
C THR A 53 -1.03 38.63 -11.77
N SER A 54 0.07 39.01 -11.12
CA SER A 54 1.40 39.03 -11.71
C SER A 54 1.61 37.76 -12.52
N LYS A 55 2.02 37.90 -13.78
CA LYS A 55 2.33 36.80 -14.70
C LYS A 55 2.99 35.63 -13.95
N PRO A 56 2.40 34.42 -13.99
CA PRO A 56 3.14 33.23 -13.63
C PRO A 56 4.37 33.16 -14.54
N ALA A 57 5.54 32.86 -13.98
CA ALA A 57 6.67 32.40 -14.79
C ALA A 57 6.16 31.28 -15.70
N ALA A 58 6.50 31.37 -16.99
CA ALA A 58 5.99 30.48 -18.02
C ALA A 58 6.16 29.01 -17.57
N VAL A 59 5.04 28.30 -17.46
CA VAL A 59 5.06 26.84 -17.41
C VAL A 59 5.43 26.41 -18.82
N ASP A 60 6.67 25.97 -19.01
CA ASP A 60 7.12 25.47 -20.30
C ASP A 60 6.25 24.30 -20.72
N LYS A 61 5.71 24.41 -21.94
CA LYS A 61 5.00 23.32 -22.60
C LYS A 61 5.98 22.14 -22.76
N PRO A 62 5.51 20.89 -22.66
CA PRO A 62 6.33 19.75 -23.05
C PRO A 62 6.81 19.96 -24.49
N ALA A 63 8.12 19.79 -24.71
CA ALA A 63 8.72 19.91 -26.02
C ALA A 63 7.98 19.02 -27.03
N ALA A 64 7.57 19.60 -28.15
CA ALA A 64 6.94 18.87 -29.23
C ALA A 64 7.94 17.86 -29.84
N ASP A 65 7.45 16.65 -30.13
CA ASP A 65 8.21 15.61 -30.82
C ASP A 65 8.81 16.17 -32.13
N GLY A 66 10.14 16.25 -32.19
CA GLY A 66 10.88 16.62 -33.41
C GLY A 66 11.40 18.06 -33.52
N ALA A 67 11.42 18.85 -32.45
CA ALA A 67 12.11 20.15 -32.47
C ALA A 67 13.64 19.95 -32.65
N PRO A 68 14.31 20.70 -33.55
CA PRO A 68 15.77 20.63 -33.67
C PRO A 68 16.41 21.03 -32.33
N LEU A 69 17.47 20.31 -31.93
CA LEU A 69 18.29 20.65 -30.77
C LEU A 69 18.61 22.16 -30.80
N THR A 70 17.98 22.93 -29.92
CA THR A 70 18.31 24.34 -29.73
C THR A 70 19.78 24.44 -29.33
N ALA A 71 20.49 25.43 -29.85
CA ALA A 71 21.89 25.65 -29.50
C ALA A 71 22.04 25.71 -27.97
N ILE A 72 22.92 24.90 -27.41
CA ILE A 72 23.19 24.84 -25.96
C ILE A 72 23.65 26.23 -25.51
N ASP A 73 22.96 26.82 -24.54
CA ASP A 73 23.46 28.01 -23.86
C ASP A 73 24.51 27.55 -22.85
N ILE A 74 25.78 27.69 -23.22
CA ILE A 74 26.92 27.22 -22.43
C ILE A 74 26.95 27.87 -21.04
N GLU A 75 26.53 29.13 -20.93
CA GLU A 75 26.52 29.86 -19.66
C GLU A 75 25.41 29.36 -18.75
N GLN A 76 24.19 29.18 -19.28
CA GLN A 76 23.08 28.60 -18.54
C GLN A 76 23.36 27.15 -18.14
N PHE A 77 23.92 26.36 -19.06
CA PHE A 77 24.32 24.97 -18.81
C PHE A 77 25.33 24.90 -17.66
N SER A 78 26.39 25.71 -17.71
CA SER A 78 27.42 25.74 -16.67
C SER A 78 26.85 26.14 -15.30
N ARG A 79 25.94 27.13 -15.25
CA ARG A 79 25.24 27.51 -14.02
C ARG A 79 24.39 26.38 -13.45
N ASN A 80 23.62 25.69 -14.29
CA ASN A 80 22.77 24.59 -13.85
C ASN A 80 23.58 23.39 -13.36
N ILE A 81 24.72 23.08 -13.99
CA ILE A 81 25.65 22.07 -13.48
C ILE A 81 26.24 22.47 -12.13
N ALA A 82 26.64 23.73 -11.95
CA ALA A 82 27.12 24.22 -10.65
C ALA A 82 26.04 24.08 -9.55
N ARG A 83 24.79 24.44 -9.87
CA ARG A 83 23.64 24.27 -8.97
C ARG A 83 23.38 22.79 -8.66
N MET A 84 23.45 21.89 -9.65
CA MET A 84 23.32 20.45 -9.43
C MET A 84 24.39 19.94 -8.45
N ILE A 85 25.64 20.40 -8.58
CA ILE A 85 26.72 20.04 -7.65
C ILE A 85 26.44 20.57 -6.24
N GLU A 86 25.97 21.81 -6.11
CA GLU A 86 25.60 22.41 -4.83
C GLU A 86 24.50 21.62 -4.11
N GLU A 87 23.40 21.33 -4.82
CA GLU A 87 22.30 20.52 -4.30
C GLU A 87 22.76 19.08 -3.98
N GLY A 88 23.67 18.52 -4.77
CA GLY A 88 24.29 17.22 -4.49
C GLY A 88 25.10 17.24 -3.20
N GLY A 89 25.78 18.35 -2.89
CA GLY A 89 26.44 18.59 -1.61
C GLY A 89 25.45 18.62 -0.44
N LYS A 90 24.28 19.25 -0.61
CA LYS A 90 23.20 19.26 0.40
C LYS A 90 22.63 17.86 0.63
N ALA A 91 22.35 17.12 -0.44
CA ALA A 91 21.89 15.74 -0.37
C ALA A 91 22.89 14.83 0.39
N LEU A 92 24.19 14.96 0.08
CA LEU A 92 25.25 14.21 0.76
C LEU A 92 25.36 14.61 2.25
N ALA A 93 25.27 15.90 2.57
CA ALA A 93 25.30 16.36 3.95
C ALA A 93 24.09 15.84 4.76
N ALA A 94 22.89 15.90 4.19
CA ALA A 94 21.68 15.35 4.80
C ALA A 94 21.78 13.84 5.04
N TYR A 95 22.42 13.11 4.12
CA TYR A 95 22.68 11.68 4.26
C TYR A 95 23.72 11.36 5.34
N LEU A 96 24.84 12.10 5.39
CA LEU A 96 25.95 11.80 6.30
C LEU A 96 25.66 12.20 7.75
N LYS A 97 25.02 13.36 7.96
CA LYS A 97 24.87 13.97 9.30
C LYS A 97 24.29 13.00 10.36
N PRO A 98 23.18 12.27 10.12
CA PRO A 98 22.63 11.37 11.14
C PRO A 98 23.49 10.12 11.38
N ARG A 99 24.38 9.75 10.46
CA ARG A 99 25.34 8.65 10.61
C ARG A 99 26.55 9.08 11.44
N GLU A 100 27.04 10.30 11.21
CA GLU A 100 28.11 10.90 12.02
C GLU A 100 27.67 11.13 13.47
N ASP A 101 26.43 11.58 13.66
CA ASP A 101 25.83 11.81 14.97
C ASP A 101 25.44 10.50 15.70
N GLY A 102 25.63 9.34 15.07
CA GLY A 102 25.28 8.02 15.62
C GLY A 102 23.78 7.76 15.75
N ALA A 103 22.93 8.63 15.21
CA ALA A 103 21.47 8.53 15.24
C ALA A 103 20.92 7.44 14.31
N LEU A 104 21.64 7.12 13.23
CA LEU A 104 21.34 6.00 12.33
C LEU A 104 22.44 4.95 12.37
N LYS A 105 22.09 3.73 12.78
CA LYS A 105 22.92 2.53 12.54
C LYS A 105 22.57 1.98 11.16
N THR A 106 23.57 1.80 10.31
CA THR A 106 23.34 1.39 8.91
C THR A 106 22.98 -0.10 8.82
N ASP A 107 21.70 -0.41 8.55
CA ASP A 107 21.19 -1.78 8.35
C ASP A 107 21.62 -2.43 7.01
N ALA A 108 22.11 -1.62 6.05
CA ALA A 108 22.38 -2.04 4.68
C ALA A 108 23.43 -3.17 4.56
N ALA A 109 24.30 -3.32 5.56
CA ALA A 109 25.34 -4.35 5.55
C ALA A 109 24.77 -5.77 5.66
N GLU A 110 23.70 -5.97 6.43
CA GLU A 110 23.07 -7.29 6.59
C GLU A 110 22.34 -7.72 5.31
N GLU A 111 21.57 -6.80 4.71
CA GLU A 111 20.85 -7.05 3.45
C GLU A 111 21.80 -7.34 2.28
N VAL A 112 22.88 -6.57 2.16
CA VAL A 112 23.93 -6.79 1.16
C VAL A 112 24.66 -8.11 1.43
N GLY A 113 24.95 -8.43 2.69
CA GLY A 113 25.56 -9.69 3.09
C GLY A 113 24.71 -10.90 2.69
N ASP A 114 23.39 -10.83 2.90
CA ASP A 114 22.46 -11.88 2.52
C ASP A 114 22.36 -12.06 0.99
N ALA A 115 22.32 -10.95 0.24
CA ALA A 115 22.35 -10.99 -1.22
C ALA A 115 23.64 -11.63 -1.74
N ILE A 116 24.79 -11.26 -1.19
CA ILE A 116 26.09 -11.85 -1.55
C ILE A 116 26.10 -13.35 -1.23
N LYS A 117 25.69 -13.76 -0.02
CA LYS A 117 25.64 -15.17 0.40
C LYS A 117 24.73 -15.99 -0.52
N THR A 118 23.57 -15.43 -0.89
CA THR A 118 22.59 -16.08 -1.77
C THR A 118 23.16 -16.26 -3.18
N LEU A 119 23.73 -15.21 -3.76
CA LEU A 119 24.30 -15.25 -5.11
C LEU A 119 25.59 -16.09 -5.17
N ALA A 120 26.37 -16.15 -4.09
CA ALA A 120 27.54 -16.99 -3.98
C ALA A 120 27.19 -18.48 -4.16
N ARG A 121 26.06 -18.95 -3.62
CA ARG A 121 25.58 -20.34 -3.83
C ARG A 121 25.27 -20.65 -5.30
N VAL A 122 24.72 -19.67 -6.02
CA VAL A 122 24.50 -19.80 -7.47
C VAL A 122 25.85 -19.88 -8.19
N GLY A 123 26.81 -19.02 -7.81
CA GLY A 123 28.17 -19.05 -8.35
C GLY A 123 28.88 -20.37 -8.08
N GLU A 124 28.79 -20.90 -6.85
CA GLU A 124 29.35 -22.20 -6.46
C GLU A 124 28.80 -23.33 -7.33
N TYR A 125 27.49 -23.35 -7.63
CA TYR A 125 26.92 -24.33 -8.56
C TYR A 125 27.64 -24.32 -9.91
N TRP A 126 27.75 -23.15 -10.55
CA TRP A 126 28.34 -23.03 -11.89
C TRP A 126 29.85 -23.26 -11.90
N LEU A 127 30.56 -22.87 -10.83
CA LEU A 127 32.02 -22.97 -10.73
C LEU A 127 32.51 -24.32 -10.19
N ALA A 128 31.66 -25.12 -9.56
CA ALA A 128 32.03 -26.44 -9.04
C ALA A 128 32.31 -27.48 -10.13
N ASP A 129 31.91 -27.23 -11.38
CA ASP A 129 32.17 -28.11 -12.52
C ASP A 129 32.78 -27.31 -13.68
N PRO A 130 33.98 -27.70 -14.17
CA PRO A 130 34.62 -27.04 -15.30
C PRO A 130 33.76 -26.95 -16.57
N GLN A 131 32.91 -27.95 -16.85
CA GLN A 131 32.04 -27.94 -18.03
C GLN A 131 30.96 -26.86 -17.90
N ARG A 132 30.31 -26.78 -16.73
CA ARG A 132 29.32 -25.74 -16.42
C ARG A 132 29.93 -24.33 -16.43
N ALA A 133 31.13 -24.17 -15.90
CA ALA A 133 31.85 -22.89 -15.94
C ALA A 133 32.14 -22.43 -17.39
N ILE A 134 32.57 -23.36 -18.26
CA ILE A 134 32.78 -23.09 -19.68
C ILE A 134 31.45 -22.76 -20.38
N GLU A 135 30.37 -23.46 -20.07
CA GLU A 135 29.03 -23.20 -20.63
C GLU A 135 28.55 -21.77 -20.33
N VAL A 136 28.72 -21.30 -19.08
CA VAL A 136 28.35 -19.94 -18.67
C VAL A 136 29.15 -18.89 -19.46
N GLN A 137 30.45 -19.09 -19.61
CA GLN A 137 31.32 -18.16 -20.33
C GLN A 137 31.01 -18.14 -21.83
N THR A 138 30.77 -19.32 -22.42
CA THR A 138 30.52 -19.46 -23.87
C THR A 138 29.14 -18.98 -24.28
N SER A 139 28.11 -19.19 -23.44
CA SER A 139 26.74 -18.75 -23.73
C SER A 139 26.63 -17.23 -23.84
N LEU A 140 27.19 -16.48 -22.88
CA LEU A 140 27.21 -15.02 -22.93
C LEU A 140 28.09 -14.51 -24.09
N GLY A 141 29.26 -15.11 -24.30
CA GLY A 141 30.17 -14.75 -25.39
C GLY A 141 29.51 -14.90 -26.76
N ARG A 142 28.79 -16.01 -26.99
CA ARG A 142 28.04 -16.24 -28.22
C ARG A 142 26.94 -15.21 -28.43
N ALA A 143 26.15 -14.91 -27.40
CA ALA A 143 25.11 -13.90 -27.47
C ALA A 143 25.66 -12.51 -27.85
N TYR A 144 26.82 -12.14 -27.30
CA TYR A 144 27.49 -10.89 -27.65
C TYR A 144 28.05 -10.90 -29.08
N LEU A 145 28.62 -12.01 -29.55
CA LEU A 145 29.06 -12.14 -30.94
C LEU A 145 27.90 -11.99 -31.93
N ASP A 146 26.75 -12.61 -31.63
CA ASP A 146 25.54 -12.49 -32.45
C ASP A 146 25.01 -11.05 -32.46
N LEU A 147 25.05 -10.35 -31.31
CA LEU A 147 24.71 -8.93 -31.23
C LEU A 147 25.66 -8.07 -32.07
N TRP A 148 26.98 -8.27 -31.95
CA TRP A 148 27.97 -7.55 -32.75
C TRP A 148 27.77 -7.78 -34.25
N ALA A 149 27.54 -9.02 -34.67
CA ALA A 149 27.27 -9.35 -36.07
C ALA A 149 25.99 -8.68 -36.58
N SER A 150 24.92 -8.67 -35.78
CA SER A 150 23.67 -7.98 -36.12
C SER A 150 23.84 -6.45 -36.21
N ALA A 151 24.59 -5.86 -35.28
CA ALA A 151 24.87 -4.43 -35.25
C ALA A 151 25.71 -3.97 -36.45
N VAL A 152 26.73 -4.74 -36.85
CA VAL A 152 27.54 -4.45 -38.05
C VAL A 152 26.69 -4.50 -39.31
N LYS A 153 25.83 -5.51 -39.47
CA LYS A 153 24.91 -5.61 -40.62
C LYS A 153 23.95 -4.42 -40.69
N ARG A 154 23.36 -4.04 -39.56
CA ARG A 154 22.46 -2.87 -39.48
C ARG A 154 23.17 -1.56 -39.78
N MET A 155 24.40 -1.40 -39.30
CA MET A 155 25.23 -0.22 -39.61
C MET A 155 25.59 -0.15 -41.11
N ALA A 156 25.75 -1.30 -41.77
CA ALA A 156 25.93 -1.40 -43.22
C ALA A 156 24.62 -1.18 -44.02
N GLY A 157 23.49 -0.89 -43.35
CA GLY A 157 22.19 -0.68 -43.99
C GLY A 157 21.43 -1.97 -44.33
N GLU A 158 21.91 -3.13 -43.89
CA GLU A 158 21.23 -4.41 -44.09
C GLU A 158 20.15 -4.66 -43.03
N ALA A 159 19.08 -5.33 -43.43
CA ALA A 159 18.07 -5.81 -42.50
C ALA A 159 18.62 -7.00 -41.69
N ALA A 160 18.79 -6.83 -40.38
CA ALA A 160 19.10 -7.92 -39.46
C ALA A 160 18.05 -8.01 -38.35
N ALA A 161 17.68 -9.23 -37.95
CA ALA A 161 16.83 -9.43 -36.78
C ALA A 161 17.58 -8.97 -35.51
N PRO A 162 16.89 -8.33 -34.55
CA PRO A 162 17.51 -7.96 -33.29
C PRO A 162 17.86 -9.23 -32.50
N ALA A 163 19.04 -9.25 -31.88
CA ALA A 163 19.52 -10.35 -31.04
C ALA A 163 18.68 -10.52 -29.77
N ALA A 164 18.10 -9.42 -29.27
CA ALA A 164 17.14 -9.43 -28.16
C ALA A 164 16.02 -8.40 -28.38
N LYS A 165 14.83 -8.70 -27.83
CA LYS A 165 13.67 -7.79 -27.84
C LYS A 165 13.22 -7.52 -26.41
N ALA A 166 12.88 -6.27 -26.12
CA ALA A 166 12.27 -5.91 -24.85
C ALA A 166 10.86 -6.50 -24.77
N ASP A 167 10.40 -6.82 -23.55
CA ASP A 167 8.99 -7.13 -23.32
C ASP A 167 8.14 -5.92 -23.72
N PRO A 168 7.07 -6.06 -24.52
CA PRO A 168 6.18 -4.95 -24.89
C PRO A 168 5.57 -4.20 -23.70
N ARG A 169 5.53 -4.83 -22.52
CA ARG A 169 5.06 -4.22 -21.26
C ARG A 169 6.13 -3.39 -20.56
N ASP A 170 7.41 -3.56 -20.91
CA ASP A 170 8.52 -2.80 -20.33
C ASP A 170 8.60 -1.38 -20.93
N ARG A 171 7.98 -0.43 -20.22
CA ARG A 171 7.88 0.96 -20.67
C ARG A 171 9.20 1.73 -20.65
N ARG A 172 10.26 1.19 -20.04
CA ARG A 172 11.59 1.84 -20.01
C ARG A 172 12.17 2.07 -21.41
N PHE A 173 11.81 1.18 -22.35
CA PHE A 173 12.30 1.19 -23.73
C PHE A 173 11.25 1.70 -24.73
N ALA A 174 10.30 2.51 -24.28
CA ALA A 174 9.19 2.99 -25.11
C ALA A 174 9.56 4.11 -26.09
N ASP A 175 10.60 4.92 -25.81
CA ASP A 175 11.04 5.96 -26.73
C ASP A 175 11.54 5.33 -28.05
N PRO A 176 11.11 5.82 -29.24
CA PRO A 176 11.50 5.24 -30.53
C PRO A 176 13.01 5.18 -30.76
N GLU A 177 13.80 6.09 -30.19
CA GLU A 177 15.26 6.10 -30.33
C GLU A 177 15.93 4.86 -29.75
N TRP A 178 15.29 4.15 -28.83
CA TRP A 178 15.77 2.85 -28.38
C TRP A 178 15.87 1.81 -29.51
N SER A 179 15.18 2.02 -30.63
CA SER A 179 15.21 1.10 -31.78
C SER A 179 15.65 1.76 -33.08
N SER A 180 15.44 3.07 -33.25
CA SER A 180 15.86 3.79 -34.46
C SER A 180 17.33 4.24 -34.44
N ASN A 181 17.91 4.45 -33.25
CA ASN A 181 19.31 4.84 -33.09
C ASN A 181 20.18 3.61 -32.79
N GLN A 182 21.20 3.36 -33.61
CA GLN A 182 22.03 2.15 -33.53
C GLN A 182 22.80 2.02 -32.20
N PHE A 183 23.21 3.14 -31.60
CA PHE A 183 23.92 3.11 -30.31
C PHE A 183 23.00 2.68 -29.17
N PHE A 184 21.82 3.30 -29.06
CA PHE A 184 20.84 2.96 -28.02
C PHE A 184 20.22 1.57 -28.24
N ASP A 185 20.01 1.18 -29.50
CA ASP A 185 19.54 -0.17 -29.83
C ASP A 185 20.56 -1.25 -29.43
N PHE A 186 21.85 -1.02 -29.69
CA PHE A 186 22.92 -1.92 -29.22
C PHE A 186 22.97 -2.01 -27.70
N LEU A 187 22.96 -0.88 -26.98
CA LEU A 187 22.97 -0.87 -25.51
C LEU A 187 21.76 -1.59 -24.91
N LYS A 188 20.56 -1.32 -25.43
CA LYS A 188 19.33 -2.02 -25.02
C LYS A 188 19.47 -3.52 -25.21
N GLN A 189 19.93 -3.98 -26.38
CA GLN A 189 20.07 -5.41 -26.65
C GLN A 189 21.16 -6.06 -25.79
N ALA A 190 22.31 -5.41 -25.59
CA ALA A 190 23.37 -5.92 -24.70
C ALA A 190 22.87 -6.08 -23.26
N TYR A 191 22.11 -5.10 -22.76
CA TYR A 191 21.45 -5.17 -21.46
C TYR A 191 20.45 -6.33 -21.39
N LEU A 192 19.57 -6.48 -22.38
CA LEU A 192 18.55 -7.53 -22.40
C LEU A 192 19.18 -8.93 -22.44
N LEU A 193 20.24 -9.13 -23.22
CA LEU A 193 20.98 -10.40 -23.28
C LEU A 193 21.63 -10.71 -21.93
N THR A 194 22.26 -9.72 -21.31
CA THR A 194 22.88 -9.88 -19.98
C THR A 194 21.83 -10.19 -18.91
N ALA A 195 20.69 -9.51 -18.95
CA ALA A 195 19.57 -9.76 -18.05
C ALA A 195 18.99 -11.18 -18.21
N GLN A 196 18.78 -11.62 -19.44
CA GLN A 196 18.31 -12.98 -19.74
C GLN A 196 19.32 -14.03 -19.27
N TRP A 197 20.60 -13.83 -19.57
CA TRP A 197 21.68 -14.70 -19.11
C TRP A 197 21.75 -14.79 -17.58
N ALA A 198 21.72 -13.66 -16.86
CA ALA A 198 21.76 -13.65 -15.40
C ALA A 198 20.56 -14.40 -14.78
N ASN A 199 19.37 -14.26 -15.38
CA ASN A 199 18.19 -15.01 -14.95
C ASN A 199 18.33 -16.52 -15.21
N HIS A 200 18.91 -16.92 -16.35
CA HIS A 200 19.18 -18.33 -16.65
C HIS A 200 20.16 -18.94 -15.64
N LEU A 201 21.19 -18.21 -15.21
CA LEU A 201 22.13 -18.70 -14.19
C LEU A 201 21.42 -19.12 -12.91
N VAL A 202 20.40 -18.38 -12.48
CA VAL A 202 19.65 -18.75 -11.28
C VAL A 202 18.67 -19.88 -11.57
N LYS A 203 17.94 -19.80 -12.69
CA LYS A 203 16.90 -20.75 -13.04
C LYS A 203 17.44 -22.16 -13.25
N ASP A 204 18.59 -22.27 -13.92
CA ASP A 204 19.17 -23.55 -14.33
C ASP A 204 20.15 -24.11 -13.30
N ALA A 205 20.41 -23.38 -12.20
CA ALA A 205 21.23 -23.88 -11.09
C ALA A 205 20.50 -24.99 -10.30
N GLU A 206 20.75 -26.26 -10.60
CA GLU A 206 20.16 -27.40 -9.89
C GLU A 206 20.68 -27.54 -8.44
N GLY A 207 19.93 -28.26 -7.59
CA GLY A 207 20.33 -28.53 -6.20
C GLY A 207 20.12 -27.38 -5.20
N LEU A 208 19.77 -26.18 -5.66
CA LEU A 208 19.32 -25.09 -4.78
C LEU A 208 17.92 -25.39 -4.23
N ASP A 209 17.75 -25.22 -2.93
CA ASP A 209 16.42 -25.28 -2.32
C ASP A 209 15.51 -24.18 -2.89
N PRO A 210 14.17 -24.40 -2.93
CA PRO A 210 13.26 -23.47 -3.58
C PRO A 210 13.30 -22.05 -3.02
N HIS A 211 13.61 -21.88 -1.74
CA HIS A 211 13.65 -20.58 -1.09
C HIS A 211 14.92 -19.80 -1.49
N THR A 212 16.10 -20.44 -1.44
CA THR A 212 17.36 -19.84 -1.92
C THR A 212 17.25 -19.45 -3.40
N ARG A 213 16.65 -20.30 -4.24
CA ARG A 213 16.43 -19.97 -5.67
C ARG A 213 15.57 -18.72 -5.82
N HIS A 214 14.45 -18.65 -5.11
CA HIS A 214 13.56 -17.48 -5.15
C HIS A 214 14.24 -16.19 -4.68
N LYS A 215 15.06 -16.27 -3.61
CA LYS A 215 15.90 -15.14 -3.17
C LYS A 215 16.90 -14.71 -4.25
N ALA A 216 17.57 -15.66 -4.89
CA ALA A 216 18.52 -15.37 -5.96
C ALA A 216 17.85 -14.72 -7.18
N GLU A 217 16.69 -15.23 -7.60
CA GLU A 217 15.90 -14.65 -8.71
C GLU A 217 15.51 -13.20 -8.39
N PHE A 218 15.07 -12.96 -7.15
CA PHE A 218 14.75 -11.62 -6.67
C PHE A 218 15.97 -10.69 -6.72
N TYR A 219 17.12 -11.10 -6.15
CA TYR A 219 18.31 -10.24 -6.12
C TYR A 219 18.89 -9.97 -7.51
N VAL A 220 18.94 -10.98 -8.39
CA VAL A 220 19.33 -10.77 -9.79
C VAL A 220 18.41 -9.77 -10.46
N ARG A 221 17.09 -9.87 -10.25
CA ARG A 221 16.13 -8.90 -10.79
C ARG A 221 16.38 -7.48 -10.25
N GLN A 222 16.71 -7.31 -8.97
CA GLN A 222 17.05 -5.98 -8.42
C GLN A 222 18.31 -5.40 -9.07
N ILE A 223 19.37 -6.20 -9.22
CA ILE A 223 20.64 -5.77 -9.83
C ILE A 223 20.41 -5.41 -11.29
N VAL A 224 19.76 -6.27 -12.06
CA VAL A 224 19.42 -6.04 -13.48
C VAL A 224 18.60 -4.76 -13.63
N ASN A 225 17.58 -4.56 -12.78
CA ASN A 225 16.79 -3.33 -12.84
C ASN A 225 17.63 -2.09 -12.53
N ALA A 226 18.59 -2.18 -11.62
CA ALA A 226 19.44 -1.05 -11.23
C ALA A 226 20.44 -0.63 -12.30
N ILE A 227 21.05 -1.60 -12.98
CA ILE A 227 22.05 -1.34 -14.04
C ILE A 227 21.43 -1.07 -15.41
N SER A 228 20.09 -0.96 -15.49
CA SER A 228 19.41 -0.69 -16.76
C SER A 228 19.95 0.60 -17.41
N PRO A 229 20.27 0.58 -18.72
CA PRO A 229 20.77 1.78 -19.41
C PRO A 229 19.73 2.92 -19.43
N SER A 230 18.45 2.60 -19.20
CA SER A 230 17.39 3.60 -19.06
C SER A 230 17.51 4.46 -17.78
N ASN A 231 18.31 4.05 -16.79
CA ASN A 231 18.45 4.76 -15.51
C ASN A 231 19.54 5.84 -15.53
N PHE A 232 20.31 5.99 -16.60
CA PHE A 232 21.44 6.92 -16.66
C PHE A 232 21.31 7.90 -17.82
N VAL A 233 21.66 9.16 -17.59
CA VAL A 233 21.50 10.25 -18.57
C VAL A 233 22.23 9.96 -19.89
N LEU A 234 23.47 9.47 -19.84
CA LEU A 234 24.29 9.26 -21.03
C LEU A 234 23.86 8.03 -21.87
N THR A 235 23.06 7.14 -21.31
CA THR A 235 22.64 5.89 -21.98
C THR A 235 21.14 5.84 -22.24
N ASN A 236 20.40 6.89 -21.88
CA ASN A 236 18.97 7.01 -22.12
C ASN A 236 18.70 8.17 -23.11
N PRO A 237 18.14 7.88 -24.30
CA PRO A 237 17.91 8.90 -25.32
C PRO A 237 16.98 10.03 -24.84
N GLU A 238 15.92 9.69 -24.12
CA GLU A 238 14.94 10.66 -23.63
C GLU A 238 15.57 11.59 -22.58
N LEU A 239 16.34 11.04 -21.63
CA LEU A 239 17.02 11.83 -20.60
C LEU A 239 18.12 12.70 -21.18
N LEU A 240 18.90 12.19 -22.14
CA LEU A 240 19.93 12.96 -22.82
C LEU A 240 19.30 14.14 -23.56
N ARG A 241 18.22 13.90 -24.30
CA ARG A 241 17.48 14.92 -25.04
C ARG A 241 16.92 15.99 -24.10
N GLU A 242 16.26 15.59 -23.00
CA GLU A 242 15.74 16.50 -21.97
C GLU A 242 16.84 17.32 -21.29
N THR A 243 17.99 16.70 -21.01
CA THR A 243 19.11 17.38 -20.35
C THR A 243 19.72 18.44 -21.27
N VAL A 244 19.88 18.12 -22.55
CA VAL A 244 20.40 19.09 -23.53
C VAL A 244 19.37 20.19 -23.81
N SER A 245 18.09 19.86 -24.00
CA SER A 245 17.04 20.85 -24.30
C SER A 245 16.76 21.81 -23.15
N SER A 246 16.95 21.36 -21.90
CA SER A 246 16.76 22.18 -20.70
C SER A 246 18.04 22.84 -20.17
N ASN A 247 19.14 22.82 -20.93
CA ASN A 247 20.46 23.30 -20.46
C ASN A 247 20.83 22.74 -19.06
N ALA A 248 20.62 21.44 -18.84
CA ALA A 248 20.82 20.70 -17.59
C ALA A 248 19.95 21.15 -16.39
N GLU A 249 18.93 21.99 -16.59
CA GLU A 249 18.07 22.45 -15.50
C GLU A 249 17.29 21.30 -14.84
N ASN A 250 16.88 20.30 -15.63
CA ASN A 250 16.25 19.07 -15.15
C ASN A 250 17.04 18.40 -14.02
N LEU A 251 18.37 18.31 -14.16
CA LEU A 251 19.25 17.67 -13.17
C LEU A 251 19.40 18.53 -11.92
N ALA A 252 19.50 19.85 -12.07
CA ALA A 252 19.56 20.78 -10.93
C ALA A 252 18.29 20.71 -10.09
N ARG A 253 17.10 20.73 -10.72
CA ARG A 253 15.81 20.55 -10.04
C ARG A 253 15.71 19.18 -9.38
N GLY A 254 16.09 18.13 -10.09
CA GLY A 254 15.99 16.77 -9.58
C GLY A 254 16.92 16.49 -8.40
N MET A 255 18.13 17.06 -8.40
CA MET A 255 19.05 16.96 -7.27
C MET A 255 18.54 17.74 -6.04
N HIS A 256 17.92 18.90 -6.25
CA HIS A 256 17.24 19.63 -5.18
C HIS A 256 16.14 18.77 -4.53
N MET A 257 15.31 18.12 -5.35
CA MET A 257 14.28 17.19 -4.86
C MET A 257 14.90 16.01 -4.10
N LEU A 258 16.02 15.45 -4.56
CA LEU A 258 16.73 14.39 -3.85
C LEU A 258 17.20 14.84 -2.46
N ALA A 259 17.73 16.06 -2.34
CA ALA A 259 18.13 16.63 -1.05
C ALA A 259 16.92 16.74 -0.10
N GLU A 260 15.81 17.29 -0.58
CA GLU A 260 14.56 17.37 0.20
C GLU A 260 14.05 15.99 0.64
N ASP A 261 14.12 14.96 -0.21
CA ASP A 261 13.66 13.60 0.10
C ASP A 261 14.53 12.93 1.18
N ILE A 262 15.84 13.19 1.18
CA ILE A 262 16.76 12.67 2.21
C ILE A 262 16.57 13.42 3.53
N GLU A 263 16.39 14.74 3.49
CA GLU A 263 16.10 15.54 4.67
C GLU A 263 14.77 15.13 5.31
N ALA A 264 13.73 14.95 4.50
CA ALA A 264 12.41 14.50 4.95
C ALA A 264 12.40 13.06 5.48
N GLY A 265 13.38 12.24 5.08
CA GLY A 265 13.62 10.90 5.62
C GLY A 265 14.62 10.88 6.79
N HIS A 266 15.01 12.04 7.32
CA HIS A 266 15.96 12.16 8.42
C HIS A 266 17.30 11.44 8.16
N GLY A 267 17.80 11.51 6.91
CA GLY A 267 19.05 10.88 6.47
C GLY A 267 18.90 9.52 5.78
N GLU A 268 17.69 8.97 5.75
CA GLU A 268 17.31 7.92 4.80
C GLU A 268 16.58 8.53 3.60
N LEU A 269 16.67 7.90 2.43
CA LEU A 269 15.96 8.37 1.23
C LEU A 269 14.46 8.06 1.34
N LYS A 270 13.64 9.10 1.54
CA LYS A 270 12.17 8.97 1.54
C LYS A 270 11.58 9.42 0.21
N ILE A 271 11.44 8.47 -0.72
CA ILE A 271 10.87 8.71 -2.05
C ILE A 271 9.46 9.31 -1.96
N ARG A 272 9.30 10.59 -2.32
CA ARG A 272 8.00 11.28 -2.34
C ARG A 272 7.19 10.91 -3.59
N GLN A 273 6.52 9.76 -3.57
CA GLN A 273 5.76 9.25 -4.73
C GLN A 273 4.54 10.09 -5.15
N SER A 274 4.11 11.04 -4.31
CA SER A 274 2.99 11.94 -4.55
C SER A 274 3.26 13.29 -3.87
N ASP A 275 2.72 14.38 -4.43
CA ASP A 275 2.74 15.67 -3.75
C ASP A 275 1.82 15.65 -2.52
N ALA A 276 2.42 15.48 -1.35
CA ALA A 276 1.72 15.39 -0.07
C ALA A 276 1.03 16.70 0.33
N SER A 277 1.43 17.85 -0.21
CA SER A 277 0.80 19.15 0.12
C SER A 277 -0.65 19.23 -0.40
N MET A 278 -0.97 18.41 -1.39
CA MET A 278 -2.28 18.37 -2.04
C MET A 278 -3.26 17.43 -1.34
N PHE A 279 -2.86 16.67 -0.31
CA PHE A 279 -3.70 15.69 0.36
C PHE A 279 -3.69 15.83 1.89
N ALA A 280 -4.87 15.71 2.49
CA ALA A 280 -5.07 15.71 3.92
C ALA A 280 -6.29 14.84 4.28
N VAL A 281 -6.05 13.82 5.11
CA VAL A 281 -7.06 12.89 5.62
C VAL A 281 -8.10 13.67 6.44
N GLY A 282 -9.38 13.52 6.09
CA GLY A 282 -10.52 14.25 6.65
C GLY A 282 -10.77 15.63 6.01
N ARG A 283 -9.95 16.08 5.05
CA ARG A 283 -10.17 17.33 4.30
C ARG A 283 -10.45 17.09 2.83
N ASN A 284 -9.69 16.19 2.19
CA ASN A 284 -9.91 15.79 0.80
C ASN A 284 -9.69 14.29 0.51
N LEU A 285 -9.38 13.51 1.55
CA LEU A 285 -9.39 12.05 1.58
C LEU A 285 -10.21 11.58 2.77
N ALA A 286 -10.80 10.37 2.72
CA ALA A 286 -11.62 9.82 3.81
C ALA A 286 -12.78 10.74 4.19
N LEU A 287 -13.56 11.13 3.18
CA LEU A 287 -14.62 12.13 3.30
C LEU A 287 -16.01 11.56 3.53
N THR A 288 -16.17 10.23 3.54
CA THR A 288 -17.50 9.65 3.72
C THR A 288 -18.06 10.03 5.09
N PRO A 289 -19.22 10.71 5.17
CA PRO A 289 -19.74 11.19 6.44
C PRO A 289 -20.00 10.03 7.41
N GLY A 290 -19.57 10.18 8.65
CA GLY A 290 -19.70 9.15 9.69
C GLY A 290 -19.28 9.68 11.05
N LYS A 291 -19.40 8.83 12.08
CA LYS A 291 -19.00 9.14 13.45
C LYS A 291 -18.14 8.02 14.02
N VAL A 292 -17.12 8.38 14.79
CA VAL A 292 -16.49 7.44 15.72
C VAL A 292 -17.48 7.21 16.86
N ILE A 293 -17.93 5.97 17.03
CA ILE A 293 -18.95 5.60 18.03
C ILE A 293 -18.38 4.77 19.19
N PHE A 294 -17.15 4.27 19.03
CA PHE A 294 -16.44 3.53 20.06
C PHE A 294 -14.93 3.68 19.85
N GLN A 295 -14.17 3.64 20.94
CA GLN A 295 -12.72 3.69 20.93
C GLN A 295 -12.15 2.87 22.09
N ASN A 296 -11.07 2.12 21.82
CA ASN A 296 -10.19 1.53 22.83
C ASN A 296 -8.72 1.80 22.48
N ASP A 297 -7.79 1.14 23.16
CA ASP A 297 -6.35 1.34 22.93
C ASP A 297 -5.88 0.96 21.51
N LEU A 298 -6.57 0.04 20.81
CA LEU A 298 -6.16 -0.47 19.49
C LEU A 298 -6.95 0.08 18.32
N MET A 299 -8.21 0.47 18.52
CA MET A 299 -9.08 0.91 17.43
C MET A 299 -10.05 2.03 17.79
N GLN A 300 -10.44 2.77 16.76
CA GLN A 300 -11.69 3.52 16.69
C GLN A 300 -12.66 2.77 15.77
N LEU A 301 -13.90 2.55 16.22
CA LEU A 301 -14.97 2.00 15.38
C LEU A 301 -15.79 3.15 14.80
N ILE A 302 -15.80 3.26 13.48
CA ILE A 302 -16.54 4.28 12.75
C ILE A 302 -17.83 3.65 12.21
N GLN A 303 -18.96 4.32 12.43
CA GLN A 303 -20.21 4.05 11.73
C GLN A 303 -20.48 5.18 10.73
N TYR A 304 -20.71 4.82 9.46
CA TYR A 304 -21.00 5.81 8.43
C TYR A 304 -22.48 6.23 8.44
N ALA A 305 -22.72 7.49 8.09
CA ALA A 305 -24.07 8.04 7.98
C ALA A 305 -24.76 7.46 6.75
N PRO A 306 -26.04 7.05 6.84
CA PRO A 306 -26.74 6.43 5.73
C PRO A 306 -27.01 7.44 4.61
N ALA A 307 -26.92 6.99 3.34
CA ALA A 307 -27.23 7.79 2.16
C ALA A 307 -28.62 7.49 1.56
N THR A 308 -29.33 6.51 2.11
CA THR A 308 -30.65 6.01 1.64
C THR A 308 -31.66 6.01 2.79
N GLY A 309 -32.96 5.98 2.47
CA GLY A 309 -34.03 5.92 3.50
C GLY A 309 -34.14 4.56 4.19
N ASN A 310 -33.91 3.47 3.44
CA ASN A 310 -33.81 2.11 3.95
C ASN A 310 -32.41 1.56 3.68
N VAL A 311 -31.98 0.61 4.51
CA VAL A 311 -30.71 -0.10 4.40
C VAL A 311 -30.92 -1.59 4.57
N LEU A 312 -29.98 -2.41 4.11
CA LEU A 312 -29.96 -3.83 4.43
C LEU A 312 -29.97 -4.03 5.95
N LYS A 313 -30.80 -4.98 6.38
CA LYS A 313 -30.98 -5.34 7.78
C LYS A 313 -29.64 -5.66 8.41
N ARG A 314 -28.84 -6.50 7.75
CA ARG A 314 -27.54 -6.98 8.25
C ARG A 314 -26.44 -5.94 7.92
N PRO A 315 -25.77 -5.36 8.93
CA PRO A 315 -24.72 -4.38 8.70
C PRO A 315 -23.44 -5.06 8.19
N VAL A 316 -22.52 -4.24 7.67
CA VAL A 316 -21.19 -4.68 7.22
C VAL A 316 -20.12 -4.15 8.17
N LEU A 317 -19.31 -5.03 8.74
CA LEU A 317 -18.08 -4.68 9.46
C LEU A 317 -16.88 -4.84 8.53
N ILE A 318 -16.08 -3.78 8.37
CA ILE A 318 -14.82 -3.79 7.63
C ILE A 318 -13.65 -3.84 8.62
N VAL A 319 -12.82 -4.87 8.47
CA VAL A 319 -11.54 -5.10 9.16
C VAL A 319 -10.41 -4.82 8.15
N PRO A 320 -9.94 -3.57 8.06
CA PRO A 320 -8.87 -3.19 7.13
C PRO A 320 -7.51 -3.70 7.64
N PRO A 321 -6.45 -3.65 6.80
CA PRO A 321 -5.10 -3.88 7.30
C PRO A 321 -4.69 -2.78 8.29
N TRP A 322 -3.83 -3.14 9.25
CA TRP A 322 -3.08 -2.17 10.06
C TRP A 322 -1.69 -1.86 9.48
N ILE A 323 -1.31 -2.56 8.41
CA ILE A 323 -0.18 -2.21 7.55
C ILE A 323 -0.70 -1.14 6.58
N ASN A 324 -0.28 0.10 6.79
CA ASN A 324 -0.93 1.32 6.31
C ASN A 324 -2.35 1.50 6.87
N LYS A 325 -3.04 2.55 6.42
CA LYS A 325 -4.28 3.04 7.03
C LYS A 325 -5.55 2.61 6.29
N PHE A 326 -6.68 2.57 6.98
CA PHE A 326 -7.95 2.06 6.42
C PHE A 326 -8.47 2.85 5.20
N TYR A 327 -8.09 4.12 5.07
CA TYR A 327 -8.67 5.02 4.07
C TYR A 327 -8.33 4.67 2.62
N ILE A 328 -7.58 3.59 2.38
CA ILE A 328 -7.48 2.97 1.05
C ILE A 328 -8.84 2.55 0.50
N LEU A 329 -9.80 2.20 1.37
CA LEU A 329 -11.18 1.91 1.00
C LEU A 329 -12.07 3.16 0.97
N ASP A 330 -11.54 4.32 1.35
CA ASP A 330 -12.24 5.61 1.42
C ASP A 330 -11.31 6.75 0.98
N LEU A 331 -10.79 6.69 -0.25
CA LEU A 331 -9.87 7.70 -0.80
C LEU A 331 -10.62 9.01 -1.11
N THR A 332 -10.75 9.38 -2.39
CA THR A 332 -11.65 10.45 -2.81
C THR A 332 -13.08 9.91 -2.94
N PRO A 333 -14.12 10.76 -2.96
CA PRO A 333 -15.50 10.30 -3.13
C PRO A 333 -15.73 9.41 -4.35
N GLU A 334 -15.00 9.65 -5.45
CA GLU A 334 -15.10 8.86 -6.68
C GLU A 334 -14.37 7.52 -6.60
N ARG A 335 -13.50 7.33 -5.60
CA ARG A 335 -12.66 6.14 -5.38
C ARG A 335 -12.88 5.51 -4.00
N SER A 336 -14.03 5.76 -3.39
CA SER A 336 -14.39 5.21 -2.09
C SER A 336 -15.32 4.01 -2.24
N PHE A 337 -14.82 2.84 -1.87
CA PHE A 337 -15.64 1.63 -1.74
C PHE A 337 -16.65 1.80 -0.60
N ILE A 338 -16.23 2.41 0.52
CA ILE A 338 -17.09 2.67 1.67
C ILE A 338 -18.25 3.57 1.29
N LYS A 339 -17.97 4.71 0.64
CA LYS A 339 -19.02 5.62 0.16
C LYS A 339 -19.97 4.90 -0.77
N TRP A 340 -19.43 4.13 -1.72
CA TRP A 340 -20.25 3.38 -2.66
C TRP A 340 -21.14 2.38 -1.94
N ALA A 341 -20.64 1.59 -0.98
CA ALA A 341 -21.44 0.65 -0.20
C ALA A 341 -22.54 1.37 0.59
N VAL A 342 -22.26 2.50 1.23
CA VAL A 342 -23.27 3.32 1.90
C VAL A 342 -24.34 3.82 0.92
N ASP A 343 -23.94 4.28 -0.27
CA ASP A 343 -24.85 4.72 -1.34
C ASP A 343 -25.73 3.56 -1.86
N GLN A 344 -25.27 2.31 -1.73
CA GLN A 344 -26.04 1.10 -2.10
C GLN A 344 -27.02 0.63 -1.00
N GLY A 345 -27.15 1.39 0.09
CA GLY A 345 -28.06 1.07 1.19
C GLY A 345 -27.48 0.07 2.19
N LEU A 346 -26.17 0.11 2.46
CA LEU A 346 -25.56 -0.69 3.52
C LEU A 346 -25.31 0.15 4.76
N THR A 347 -25.57 -0.40 5.95
CA THR A 347 -25.01 0.15 7.19
C THR A 347 -23.57 -0.31 7.30
N VAL A 348 -22.60 0.58 7.12
CA VAL A 348 -21.18 0.24 7.09
C VAL A 348 -20.48 0.70 8.38
N PHE A 349 -19.73 -0.22 8.97
CA PHE A 349 -18.80 0.02 10.06
C PHE A 349 -17.37 -0.27 9.59
N VAL A 350 -16.38 0.50 10.03
CA VAL A 350 -14.96 0.21 9.78
C VAL A 350 -14.14 0.37 11.05
N ILE A 351 -13.18 -0.55 11.23
CA ILE A 351 -12.16 -0.45 12.26
C ILE A 351 -11.05 0.47 11.76
N SER A 352 -10.84 1.60 12.43
CA SER A 352 -9.67 2.46 12.25
C SER A 352 -8.63 2.12 13.30
N TRP A 353 -7.61 1.35 12.93
CA TRP A 353 -6.51 0.98 13.81
C TRP A 353 -5.68 2.19 14.25
N VAL A 354 -5.17 2.13 15.48
CA VAL A 354 -4.17 3.07 16.01
C VAL A 354 -2.83 2.92 15.26
N ASN A 355 -2.05 4.00 15.13
CA ASN A 355 -0.62 3.89 14.82
C ASN A 355 0.13 3.63 16.13
N PRO A 356 0.64 2.42 16.39
CA PRO A 356 1.06 2.01 17.73
C PRO A 356 2.41 2.61 18.12
N ASP A 357 2.59 2.81 19.42
CA ASP A 357 3.87 3.17 20.03
C ASP A 357 4.38 2.03 20.95
N GLN A 358 5.46 2.30 21.68
CA GLN A 358 6.07 1.34 22.62
C GLN A 358 5.07 0.81 23.67
N ARG A 359 4.03 1.57 24.03
CA ARG A 359 3.03 1.18 25.02
C ARG A 359 2.21 -0.03 24.56
N LEU A 360 2.08 -0.21 23.24
CA LEU A 360 1.35 -1.30 22.60
C LEU A 360 2.26 -2.45 22.13
N ALA A 361 3.57 -2.41 22.41
CA ALA A 361 4.56 -3.37 21.93
C ALA A 361 4.21 -4.86 22.12
N ARG A 362 3.44 -5.16 23.18
CA ARG A 362 3.03 -6.52 23.56
C ARG A 362 1.71 -6.98 22.94
N LYS A 363 0.95 -6.08 22.31
CA LYS A 363 -0.32 -6.42 21.64
C LYS A 363 0.00 -7.29 20.42
N ASN A 364 -0.40 -8.56 20.44
CA ASN A 364 -0.21 -9.51 19.36
C ASN A 364 -1.55 -9.78 18.63
N PHE A 365 -1.63 -10.83 17.82
CA PHE A 365 -2.85 -11.18 17.09
C PHE A 365 -4.06 -11.47 18.00
N GLU A 366 -3.85 -12.00 19.20
CA GLU A 366 -4.90 -12.22 20.18
C GLU A 366 -5.54 -10.90 20.62
N GLU A 367 -4.74 -9.91 21.03
CA GLU A 367 -5.31 -8.62 21.42
C GLU A 367 -5.94 -7.90 20.24
N TYR A 368 -5.34 -7.96 19.04
CA TYR A 368 -5.95 -7.41 17.83
C TYR A 368 -7.30 -8.07 17.49
N MET A 369 -7.45 -9.39 17.74
CA MET A 369 -8.72 -10.10 17.56
C MET A 369 -9.75 -9.69 18.62
N ARG A 370 -9.37 -9.71 19.90
CA ARG A 370 -10.27 -9.43 21.03
C ARG A 370 -10.74 -7.98 21.06
N GLU A 371 -9.78 -7.05 21.01
CA GLU A 371 -10.03 -5.61 21.09
C GLU A 371 -10.36 -5.00 19.71
N GLY A 372 -10.26 -5.77 18.63
CA GLY A 372 -10.67 -5.36 17.28
C GLY A 372 -12.03 -5.94 16.89
N PRO A 373 -12.07 -6.95 15.99
CA PRO A 373 -13.31 -7.46 15.43
C PRO A 373 -14.30 -8.01 16.48
N LEU A 374 -13.87 -8.71 17.53
CA LEU A 374 -14.81 -9.23 18.54
C LEU A 374 -15.50 -8.11 19.30
N THR A 375 -14.74 -7.11 19.78
CA THR A 375 -15.31 -5.91 20.42
C THR A 375 -16.18 -5.11 19.45
N ALA A 376 -15.80 -5.01 18.17
CA ALA A 376 -16.62 -4.32 17.17
C ALA A 376 -17.97 -5.02 16.95
N LEU A 377 -18.00 -6.36 16.94
CA LEU A 377 -19.25 -7.13 16.87
C LEU A 377 -20.15 -6.89 18.08
N ASP A 378 -19.58 -6.81 19.30
CA ASP A 378 -20.34 -6.48 20.51
C ASP A 378 -21.02 -5.11 20.38
N VAL A 379 -20.26 -4.10 19.96
CA VAL A 379 -20.77 -2.73 19.78
C VAL A 379 -21.84 -2.67 18.69
N ILE A 380 -21.62 -3.35 17.55
CA ILE A 380 -22.58 -3.35 16.44
C ILE A 380 -23.90 -3.99 16.85
N ALA A 381 -23.85 -5.11 17.59
CA ALA A 381 -25.06 -5.78 18.08
C ALA A 381 -25.88 -4.83 18.97
N GLU A 382 -25.22 -4.11 19.89
CA GLU A 382 -25.90 -3.15 20.75
C GLU A 382 -26.45 -1.92 20.00
N VAL A 383 -25.71 -1.41 19.00
CA VAL A 383 -26.11 -0.21 18.23
C VAL A 383 -27.25 -0.51 17.26
N THR A 384 -27.22 -1.69 16.64
CA THR A 384 -28.15 -2.03 15.55
C THR A 384 -29.32 -2.91 15.98
N GLY A 385 -29.17 -3.62 17.10
CA GLY A 385 -30.10 -4.67 17.52
C GLY A 385 -30.03 -5.95 16.69
N GLU A 386 -29.06 -6.05 15.77
CA GLU A 386 -28.91 -7.19 14.87
C GLU A 386 -28.02 -8.27 15.51
N ASP A 387 -28.45 -9.52 15.42
CA ASP A 387 -27.72 -10.69 15.91
C ASP A 387 -26.61 -11.14 14.95
N LYS A 388 -26.67 -10.72 13.68
CA LYS A 388 -25.71 -11.13 12.63
C LYS A 388 -25.24 -9.97 11.77
N VAL A 389 -24.00 -10.08 11.30
CA VAL A 389 -23.35 -9.13 10.40
C VAL A 389 -22.72 -9.82 9.19
N HIS A 390 -22.49 -9.05 8.14
CA HIS A 390 -21.50 -9.38 7.13
C HIS A 390 -20.14 -8.82 7.54
N ALA A 391 -19.06 -9.56 7.31
CA ALA A 391 -17.71 -9.10 7.61
C ALA A 391 -16.85 -9.00 6.34
N ILE A 392 -16.02 -7.98 6.26
CA ILE A 392 -15.01 -7.81 5.20
C ILE A 392 -13.65 -7.73 5.86
N GLY A 393 -12.69 -8.51 5.38
CA GLY A 393 -11.29 -8.40 5.78
C GLY A 393 -10.41 -8.07 4.58
N TYR A 394 -9.52 -7.10 4.71
CA TYR A 394 -8.61 -6.69 3.64
C TYR A 394 -7.14 -6.97 4.00
N CYS A 395 -6.40 -7.65 3.10
CA CYS A 395 -4.99 -7.96 3.28
C CYS A 395 -4.74 -8.68 4.62
N VAL A 396 -3.84 -8.19 5.48
CA VAL A 396 -3.63 -8.76 6.82
C VAL A 396 -4.87 -8.68 7.72
N GLY A 397 -5.77 -7.71 7.50
CA GLY A 397 -7.07 -7.65 8.15
C GLY A 397 -7.98 -8.83 7.75
N GLY A 398 -7.82 -9.36 6.54
CA GLY A 398 -8.46 -10.61 6.12
C GLY A 398 -7.86 -11.84 6.79
N THR A 399 -6.53 -11.89 6.95
CA THR A 399 -5.89 -12.94 7.76
C THR A 399 -6.39 -12.93 9.21
N LEU A 400 -6.47 -11.75 9.84
CA LEU A 400 -7.03 -11.58 11.19
C LEU A 400 -8.51 -11.97 11.24
N LEU A 401 -9.31 -11.58 10.25
CA LEU A 401 -10.72 -11.96 10.19
C LEU A 401 -10.88 -13.48 10.08
N SER A 402 -10.09 -14.18 9.25
CA SER A 402 -10.13 -15.64 9.17
C SER A 402 -9.76 -16.31 10.49
N ILE A 403 -8.74 -15.80 11.19
CA ILE A 403 -8.37 -16.26 12.54
C ILE A 403 -9.55 -16.04 13.52
N THR A 404 -10.16 -14.86 13.48
CA THR A 404 -11.32 -14.50 14.31
C THR A 404 -12.49 -15.45 14.06
N LEU A 405 -12.79 -15.75 12.79
CA LEU A 405 -13.88 -16.66 12.41
C LEU A 405 -13.61 -18.10 12.87
N ALA A 406 -12.37 -18.57 12.78
CA ALA A 406 -11.98 -19.89 13.32
C ALA A 406 -12.16 -19.93 14.84
N TYR A 407 -11.73 -18.88 15.55
CA TYR A 407 -11.93 -18.75 17.00
C TYR A 407 -13.42 -18.71 17.37
N MET A 408 -14.23 -17.94 16.63
CA MET A 408 -15.69 -17.86 16.83
C MET A 408 -16.35 -19.24 16.62
N ALA A 409 -15.99 -19.95 15.56
CA ALA A 409 -16.48 -21.31 15.30
C ALA A 409 -16.04 -22.30 16.40
N ALA A 410 -14.87 -22.09 17.00
CA ALA A 410 -14.41 -22.84 18.18
C ALA A 410 -15.31 -22.64 19.40
N HIS A 411 -15.86 -21.44 19.56
CA HIS A 411 -16.68 -21.04 20.72
C HIS A 411 -18.19 -21.05 20.45
N GLY A 412 -18.63 -21.53 19.28
CA GLY A 412 -20.04 -21.56 18.91
C GLY A 412 -20.67 -20.18 18.67
N ASP A 413 -19.85 -19.19 18.33
CA ASP A 413 -20.27 -17.82 18.04
C ASP A 413 -20.60 -17.67 16.55
N ASP A 414 -21.87 -17.39 16.22
CA ASP A 414 -22.41 -17.37 14.86
C ASP A 414 -22.83 -15.96 14.39
N ARG A 415 -22.30 -14.92 15.04
CA ARG A 415 -22.61 -13.50 14.76
C ARG A 415 -22.15 -13.00 13.39
N VAL A 416 -21.29 -13.72 12.68
CA VAL A 416 -20.95 -13.40 11.29
C VAL A 416 -21.68 -14.37 10.36
N MET A 417 -22.55 -13.86 9.50
CA MET A 417 -23.34 -14.71 8.60
C MET A 417 -22.64 -15.01 7.27
N SER A 418 -21.80 -14.09 6.79
CA SER A 418 -20.96 -14.28 5.62
C SER A 418 -19.73 -13.39 5.73
N ALA A 419 -18.64 -13.80 5.08
CA ALA A 419 -17.41 -13.04 5.09
C ALA A 419 -16.88 -12.79 3.67
N THR A 420 -16.22 -11.65 3.49
CA THR A 420 -15.56 -11.25 2.25
C THR A 420 -14.09 -11.03 2.52
N MET A 421 -13.23 -11.61 1.70
CA MET A 421 -11.77 -11.50 1.79
C MET A 421 -11.27 -10.72 0.59
N PHE A 422 -10.74 -9.52 0.80
CA PHE A 422 -10.06 -8.74 -0.24
C PHE A 422 -8.57 -9.03 -0.18
N ALA A 423 -8.01 -9.58 -1.27
CA ALA A 423 -6.58 -9.83 -1.45
C ALA A 423 -5.88 -10.31 -0.16
N ALA A 424 -6.48 -11.30 0.51
CA ALA A 424 -6.07 -11.76 1.83
C ALA A 424 -5.54 -13.19 1.75
N GLN A 425 -4.49 -13.45 2.50
CA GLN A 425 -3.86 -14.77 2.55
C GLN A 425 -4.19 -15.47 3.87
N VAL A 426 -4.66 -16.71 3.74
CA VAL A 426 -4.78 -17.67 4.86
C VAL A 426 -3.82 -18.85 4.70
N ASP A 427 -3.24 -18.99 3.51
CA ASP A 427 -2.13 -19.86 3.17
C ASP A 427 -1.01 -19.02 2.54
N PHE A 428 0.22 -19.25 3.02
CA PHE A 428 1.41 -18.49 2.64
C PHE A 428 2.42 -19.35 1.87
N THR A 429 1.97 -20.47 1.27
CA THR A 429 2.81 -21.32 0.42
C THR A 429 3.38 -20.50 -0.75
N TYR A 430 2.51 -19.72 -1.41
CA TYR A 430 2.83 -18.87 -2.55
C TYR A 430 2.78 -17.38 -2.21
N ALA A 431 3.27 -16.98 -1.02
CA ALA A 431 3.22 -15.61 -0.51
C ALA A 431 4.12 -14.58 -1.23
N GLY A 432 4.55 -14.89 -2.45
CA GLY A 432 5.28 -13.97 -3.32
C GLY A 432 6.69 -13.62 -2.85
N ASP A 433 7.17 -12.47 -3.34
CA ASP A 433 8.52 -11.97 -3.09
C ASP A 433 8.75 -11.57 -1.62
N LEU A 434 7.70 -11.38 -0.82
CA LEU A 434 7.86 -11.13 0.61
C LEU A 434 8.56 -12.27 1.34
N LYS A 435 8.45 -13.52 0.83
CA LYS A 435 9.18 -14.66 1.41
C LYS A 435 10.70 -14.46 1.34
N VAL A 436 11.23 -13.66 0.42
CA VAL A 436 12.67 -13.39 0.29
C VAL A 436 13.26 -12.75 1.55
N PHE A 437 12.44 -12.00 2.29
CA PHE A 437 12.83 -11.31 3.52
C PHE A 437 12.50 -12.11 4.79
N VAL A 438 12.12 -13.38 4.65
CA VAL A 438 11.67 -14.22 5.76
C VAL A 438 12.44 -15.54 5.76
N ASP A 439 13.58 -15.52 6.44
CA ASP A 439 14.25 -16.70 6.98
C ASP A 439 14.50 -16.55 8.49
N GLU A 440 14.91 -17.64 9.16
CA GLU A 440 15.09 -17.62 10.61
C GLU A 440 16.15 -16.62 11.08
N GLU A 441 17.25 -16.45 10.33
CA GLU A 441 18.32 -15.50 10.66
C GLU A 441 17.78 -14.04 10.57
N GLN A 442 17.07 -13.72 9.49
CA GLN A 442 16.46 -12.41 9.24
C GLN A 442 15.36 -12.07 10.25
N VAL A 443 14.47 -13.03 10.57
CA VAL A 443 13.39 -12.83 11.55
C VAL A 443 13.99 -12.57 12.93
N GLN A 444 14.99 -13.34 13.37
CA GLN A 444 15.64 -13.09 14.66
C GLN A 444 16.35 -11.74 14.72
N ALA A 445 17.02 -11.32 13.63
CA ALA A 445 17.65 -10.00 13.55
C ALA A 445 16.62 -8.88 13.66
N LEU A 446 15.48 -9.01 12.97
CA LEU A 446 14.37 -8.07 13.07
C LEU A 446 13.76 -8.04 14.48
N GLU A 447 13.57 -9.19 15.12
CA GLU A 447 13.04 -9.29 16.48
C GLU A 447 13.95 -8.61 17.51
N ARG A 448 15.27 -8.79 17.41
CA ARG A 448 16.24 -8.08 18.26
C ARG A 448 16.09 -6.57 18.13
N ARG A 449 15.93 -6.05 16.90
CA ARG A 449 15.72 -4.62 16.64
C ARG A 449 14.40 -4.12 17.19
N MET A 450 13.30 -4.85 16.94
CA MET A 450 11.99 -4.49 17.48
C MET A 450 11.95 -4.58 19.00
N ALA A 451 12.75 -5.42 19.64
CA ALA A 451 12.84 -5.49 21.10
C ALA A 451 13.43 -4.22 21.72
N GLU A 452 14.27 -3.47 21.01
CA GLU A 452 14.84 -2.20 21.50
C GLU A 452 13.79 -1.08 21.56
N ARG A 453 12.90 -1.00 20.56
CA ARG A 453 11.90 0.08 20.43
C ARG A 453 10.48 -0.31 20.86
N GLY A 454 10.17 -1.61 20.82
CA GLY A 454 8.83 -2.16 21.02
C GLY A 454 7.99 -2.28 19.74
N TYR A 455 8.47 -1.79 18.61
CA TYR A 455 7.75 -1.81 17.33
C TYR A 455 8.70 -1.73 16.14
N LEU A 456 8.20 -2.04 14.93
CA LEU A 456 8.85 -1.75 13.66
C LEU A 456 8.37 -0.40 13.12
N GLU A 457 9.31 0.46 12.71
CA GLU A 457 9.02 1.75 12.05
C GLU A 457 8.30 1.53 10.70
N GLY A 458 7.37 2.43 10.34
CA GLY A 458 6.60 2.31 9.11
C GLY A 458 7.46 2.42 7.85
N SER A 459 8.54 3.23 7.90
CA SER A 459 9.47 3.41 6.78
C SER A 459 10.14 2.11 6.31
N LYS A 460 10.44 1.19 7.22
CA LYS A 460 11.09 -0.09 6.88
C LYS A 460 10.16 -0.99 6.06
N MET A 461 8.87 -1.00 6.39
CA MET A 461 7.88 -1.73 5.58
C MET A 461 7.67 -1.08 4.21
N ALA A 462 7.59 0.25 4.15
CA ALA A 462 7.46 0.96 2.88
C ALA A 462 8.63 0.64 1.92
N THR A 463 9.85 0.58 2.45
CA THR A 463 11.05 0.18 1.69
C THR A 463 10.93 -1.26 1.17
N ALA A 464 10.55 -2.21 2.01
CA ALA A 464 10.35 -3.60 1.60
C ALA A 464 9.32 -3.72 0.47
N PHE A 465 8.16 -3.05 0.58
CA PHE A 465 7.14 -3.04 -0.47
C PHE A 465 7.63 -2.39 -1.78
N ASN A 466 8.37 -1.29 -1.72
CA ASN A 466 8.95 -0.64 -2.90
C ASN A 466 9.93 -1.57 -3.62
N MET A 467 10.72 -2.36 -2.89
CA MET A 467 11.67 -3.32 -3.48
C MET A 467 10.98 -4.46 -4.25
N LEU A 468 9.78 -4.90 -3.84
CA LEU A 468 9.03 -5.94 -4.56
C LEU A 468 8.70 -5.53 -6.02
N ARG A 469 8.59 -4.23 -6.28
CA ARG A 469 8.21 -3.65 -7.57
C ARG A 469 9.18 -2.55 -7.99
N SER A 470 10.49 -2.75 -7.83
CA SER A 470 11.49 -1.71 -8.11
C SER A 470 11.41 -1.10 -9.52
N ASN A 471 11.07 -1.91 -10.53
CA ASN A 471 10.89 -1.45 -11.91
C ASN A 471 9.68 -0.51 -12.10
N ASP A 472 8.65 -0.63 -11.25
CA ASP A 472 7.40 0.14 -11.35
C ASP A 472 7.33 1.28 -10.32
N LEU A 473 7.99 1.14 -9.17
CA LEU A 473 7.85 2.04 -8.01
C LEU A 473 9.12 2.85 -7.66
N ILE A 474 10.32 2.36 -8.02
CA ILE A 474 11.59 3.04 -7.71
C ILE A 474 12.14 3.73 -8.95
N TRP A 475 12.43 2.98 -10.02
CA TRP A 475 13.12 3.53 -11.19
C TRP A 475 12.31 4.58 -11.96
N PRO A 476 10.98 4.42 -12.18
CA PRO A 476 10.18 5.46 -12.80
C PRO A 476 10.18 6.76 -11.98
N TYR A 477 10.29 6.66 -10.66
CA TYR A 477 10.40 7.82 -9.78
C TYR A 477 11.76 8.49 -9.92
N VAL A 478 12.85 7.73 -9.78
CA VAL A 478 14.23 8.24 -9.94
C VAL A 478 14.37 8.95 -11.30
N ILE A 479 13.89 8.33 -12.37
CA ILE A 479 13.95 8.88 -13.73
C ILE A 479 13.13 10.16 -13.83
N ASN A 480 11.84 10.16 -13.44
CA ASN A 480 11.00 11.34 -13.65
C ASN A 480 11.33 12.49 -12.70
N ASN A 481 11.61 12.20 -11.44
CA ASN A 481 11.78 13.21 -10.42
C ASN A 481 13.24 13.68 -10.35
N TYR A 482 14.19 12.77 -10.18
CA TYR A 482 15.59 13.14 -9.96
C TYR A 482 16.35 13.40 -11.26
N LEU A 483 15.98 12.75 -12.37
CA LEU A 483 16.69 12.94 -13.65
C LEU A 483 15.95 13.89 -14.60
N LYS A 484 14.62 13.82 -14.71
CA LYS A 484 13.84 14.79 -15.50
C LYS A 484 13.45 16.05 -14.71
N GLY A 485 13.66 16.06 -13.39
CA GLY A 485 13.32 17.22 -12.56
C GLY A 485 11.83 17.55 -12.55
N LYS A 486 10.96 16.52 -12.67
CA LYS A 486 9.50 16.66 -12.69
C LYS A 486 8.93 16.43 -11.30
N THR A 487 8.09 17.35 -10.84
CA THR A 487 7.34 17.20 -9.60
C THR A 487 6.41 15.97 -9.67
N PRO A 488 6.30 15.17 -8.60
CA PRO A 488 5.43 13.99 -8.61
C PRO A 488 3.96 14.42 -8.79
N PHE A 489 3.22 13.67 -9.61
CA PHE A 489 1.81 13.93 -9.82
C PHE A 489 1.03 13.68 -8.51
N PRO A 490 0.04 14.52 -8.13
CA PRO A 490 -0.78 14.28 -6.97
C PRO A 490 -1.65 13.05 -7.19
N PHE A 491 -1.20 11.92 -6.65
CA PHE A 491 -1.89 10.64 -6.74
C PHE A 491 -2.19 10.14 -5.32
N ASP A 492 -3.49 10.09 -5.01
CA ASP A 492 -4.08 9.64 -3.76
C ASP A 492 -3.56 8.27 -3.28
N LEU A 493 -3.42 7.32 -4.20
CA LEU A 493 -2.94 5.97 -3.91
C LEU A 493 -1.49 5.96 -3.38
N LEU A 494 -0.63 6.78 -3.98
CA LEU A 494 0.78 6.89 -3.59
C LEU A 494 0.94 7.73 -2.32
N TYR A 495 0.04 8.69 -2.09
CA TYR A 495 -0.07 9.37 -0.80
C TYR A 495 -0.42 8.37 0.32
N TRP A 496 -1.40 7.48 0.09
CA TRP A 496 -1.72 6.39 1.02
C TRP A 496 -0.54 5.44 1.24
N ASN A 497 0.15 5.04 0.17
CA ASN A 497 1.30 4.14 0.28
C ASN A 497 2.44 4.74 1.14
N SER A 498 2.58 6.07 1.10
CA SER A 498 3.59 6.81 1.86
C SER A 498 3.18 7.12 3.31
N ASP A 499 1.89 6.98 3.65
CA ASP A 499 1.36 7.20 5.00
C ASP A 499 1.35 5.88 5.80
N ALA A 500 2.58 5.37 6.00
CA ALA A 500 2.84 4.10 6.67
C ALA A 500 2.50 4.13 8.17
N THR A 501 2.37 2.95 8.75
CA THR A 501 2.06 2.74 10.17
C THR A 501 3.12 1.84 10.80
N ARG A 502 3.37 2.06 12.10
CA ARG A 502 4.21 1.18 12.91
C ARG A 502 3.52 -0.15 13.15
N MET A 503 4.30 -1.17 13.50
CA MET A 503 3.76 -2.47 13.90
C MET A 503 4.31 -2.91 15.25
N PRO A 504 3.48 -3.32 16.22
CA PRO A 504 3.97 -3.78 17.52
C PRO A 504 4.87 -5.00 17.36
N ALA A 505 5.94 -5.08 18.15
CA ALA A 505 6.93 -6.15 18.07
C ALA A 505 6.28 -7.54 18.18
N ALA A 506 5.40 -7.72 19.16
CA ALA A 506 4.72 -9.00 19.39
C ALA A 506 3.79 -9.39 18.23
N ASN A 507 3.09 -8.42 17.64
CA ASN A 507 2.21 -8.66 16.49
C ASN A 507 3.03 -9.04 15.25
N HIS A 508 4.07 -8.27 14.93
CA HIS A 508 4.83 -8.48 13.71
C HIS A 508 5.66 -9.78 13.76
N SER A 509 6.32 -10.06 14.88
CA SER A 509 7.01 -11.34 15.12
C SER A 509 6.06 -12.52 14.95
N PHE A 510 4.87 -12.46 15.56
CA PHE A 510 3.86 -13.51 15.43
C PHE A 510 3.46 -13.71 13.97
N TYR A 511 3.23 -12.62 13.22
CA TYR A 511 2.83 -12.68 11.82
C TYR A 511 3.90 -13.33 10.95
N LEU A 512 5.15 -12.89 11.05
CA LEU A 512 6.25 -13.44 10.26
C LEU A 512 6.46 -14.94 10.56
N ARG A 513 6.52 -15.31 11.84
CA ARG A 513 6.77 -16.70 12.24
C ARG A 513 5.61 -17.62 11.89
N ASN A 514 4.39 -17.27 12.25
CA ASN A 514 3.25 -18.19 12.10
C ASN A 514 2.65 -18.17 10.70
N CYS A 515 2.82 -17.12 9.91
CA CYS A 515 2.31 -17.05 8.54
C CYS A 515 3.41 -17.29 7.51
N TYR A 516 4.36 -16.37 7.37
CA TYR A 516 5.34 -16.42 6.28
C TYR A 516 6.36 -17.54 6.41
N LEU A 517 6.85 -17.79 7.63
CA LEU A 517 7.88 -18.79 7.90
C LEU A 517 7.26 -20.19 8.02
N ASP A 518 6.39 -20.41 9.01
CA ASP A 518 5.90 -21.74 9.35
C ASP A 518 4.57 -22.10 8.66
N ASN A 519 3.84 -21.11 8.12
CA ASN A 519 2.51 -21.29 7.51
C ASN A 519 1.54 -22.11 8.39
N LYS A 520 1.51 -21.82 9.69
CA LYS A 520 0.77 -22.58 10.71
C LYS A 520 -0.75 -22.44 10.59
N LEU A 521 -1.24 -21.34 10.03
CA LEU A 521 -2.68 -21.09 9.90
C LEU A 521 -3.36 -22.14 9.01
N SER A 522 -2.86 -22.34 7.80
CA SER A 522 -3.44 -23.32 6.87
C SER A 522 -3.18 -24.78 7.27
N LYS A 523 -2.19 -25.01 8.14
CA LYS A 523 -1.90 -26.32 8.74
C LYS A 523 -2.78 -26.64 9.97
N GLY A 524 -3.56 -25.69 10.49
CA GLY A 524 -4.32 -25.86 11.73
C GLY A 524 -3.45 -25.88 13.00
N GLU A 525 -2.21 -25.43 12.91
CA GLU A 525 -1.21 -25.46 14.00
C GLU A 525 -1.13 -24.10 14.73
N MET A 526 -1.68 -23.04 14.13
CA MET A 526 -1.68 -21.71 14.73
C MET A 526 -2.56 -21.71 15.99
N LYS A 527 -2.05 -21.16 17.09
CA LYS A 527 -2.81 -21.01 18.33
C LYS A 527 -3.04 -19.55 18.67
N ILE A 528 -4.27 -19.22 19.04
CA ILE A 528 -4.67 -17.92 19.59
C ILE A 528 -5.45 -18.18 20.86
N ALA A 529 -5.14 -17.50 21.96
CA ALA A 529 -5.75 -17.77 23.26
C ALA A 529 -5.65 -19.23 23.73
N GLY A 530 -4.62 -19.96 23.28
CA GLY A 530 -4.45 -21.39 23.54
C GLY A 530 -5.26 -22.32 22.64
N GLU A 531 -6.20 -21.81 21.84
CA GLU A 531 -7.06 -22.59 20.94
C GLU A 531 -6.41 -22.75 19.56
N PRO A 532 -6.38 -23.95 18.96
CA PRO A 532 -5.94 -24.16 17.59
C PRO A 532 -6.92 -23.55 16.57
N MET A 533 -6.40 -22.83 15.60
CA MET A 533 -7.18 -22.15 14.58
C MET A 533 -7.44 -23.11 13.41
N ASP A 534 -8.66 -23.64 13.33
CA ASP A 534 -9.10 -24.52 12.24
C ASP A 534 -10.03 -23.77 11.27
N LEU A 535 -9.50 -23.44 10.09
CA LEU A 535 -10.26 -22.78 9.02
C LEU A 535 -11.40 -23.65 8.47
N GLY A 536 -11.30 -24.98 8.59
CA GLY A 536 -12.32 -25.93 8.15
C GLY A 536 -13.61 -25.81 8.94
N ARG A 537 -13.58 -25.24 10.15
CA ARG A 537 -14.77 -24.95 10.97
C ARG A 537 -15.54 -23.72 10.51
N ILE A 538 -14.98 -22.92 9.60
CA ILE A 538 -15.65 -21.75 9.03
C ILE A 538 -16.60 -22.24 7.93
N THR A 539 -17.86 -22.48 8.28
CA THR A 539 -18.90 -23.03 7.39
C THR A 539 -19.76 -21.97 6.71
N ILE A 540 -19.59 -20.70 7.07
CA ILE A 540 -20.32 -19.57 6.47
C ILE A 540 -19.90 -19.33 5.01
N PRO A 541 -20.75 -18.70 4.18
CA PRO A 541 -20.39 -18.30 2.82
C PRO A 541 -19.24 -17.30 2.79
N ILE A 542 -18.26 -17.55 1.90
CA ILE A 542 -17.08 -16.69 1.69
C ILE A 542 -17.07 -16.14 0.27
N TYR A 543 -16.91 -14.82 0.14
CA TYR A 543 -16.52 -14.16 -1.11
C TYR A 543 -15.02 -13.88 -1.07
N ASN A 544 -14.23 -14.58 -1.89
CA ASN A 544 -12.78 -14.46 -1.89
C ASN A 544 -12.28 -13.77 -3.16
N LEU A 545 -11.86 -12.51 -3.01
CA LEU A 545 -11.37 -11.67 -4.08
C LEU A 545 -9.84 -11.69 -4.13
N ALA A 546 -9.29 -12.09 -5.27
CA ALA A 546 -7.89 -11.91 -5.61
C ALA A 546 -7.73 -10.89 -6.74
N THR A 547 -6.51 -10.37 -6.94
CA THR A 547 -6.20 -9.58 -8.14
C THR A 547 -5.11 -10.25 -8.98
N ARG A 548 -5.25 -10.17 -10.30
CA ARG A 548 -4.47 -10.94 -11.28
C ARG A 548 -2.98 -10.60 -11.27
N GLU A 549 -2.63 -9.35 -11.02
CA GLU A 549 -1.25 -8.85 -11.00
C GLU A 549 -0.81 -8.49 -9.57
N ASP A 550 -1.39 -9.14 -8.56
CA ASP A 550 -1.00 -8.98 -7.16
C ASP A 550 0.34 -9.70 -6.87
N HIS A 551 1.30 -8.98 -6.30
CA HIS A 551 2.58 -9.54 -5.83
C HIS A 551 2.68 -9.57 -4.30
N ILE A 552 1.74 -8.93 -3.59
CA ILE A 552 1.66 -8.87 -2.14
C ILE A 552 0.85 -10.07 -1.63
N ALA A 553 -0.33 -10.27 -2.21
CA ALA A 553 -1.19 -11.44 -1.98
C ALA A 553 -1.47 -12.13 -3.32
N PRO A 554 -0.51 -12.89 -3.87
CA PRO A 554 -0.63 -13.45 -5.21
C PRO A 554 -1.91 -14.27 -5.38
N ALA A 555 -2.57 -14.10 -6.52
CA ALA A 555 -3.83 -14.79 -6.82
C ALA A 555 -3.75 -16.31 -6.61
N LYS A 556 -2.59 -16.92 -6.90
CA LYS A 556 -2.34 -18.34 -6.65
C LYS A 556 -2.41 -18.71 -5.17
N SER A 557 -1.90 -17.84 -4.28
CA SER A 557 -1.97 -18.06 -2.82
C SER A 557 -3.39 -17.89 -2.31
N VAL A 558 -4.11 -16.87 -2.77
CA VAL A 558 -5.52 -16.65 -2.40
C VAL A 558 -6.42 -17.79 -2.89
N PHE A 559 -6.18 -18.28 -4.12
CA PHE A 559 -6.88 -19.44 -4.68
C PHE A 559 -6.61 -20.71 -3.86
N LEU A 560 -5.35 -21.01 -3.57
CA LEU A 560 -4.97 -22.13 -2.72
C LEU A 560 -5.58 -22.02 -1.32
N GLY A 561 -5.59 -20.81 -0.75
CA GLY A 561 -6.19 -20.49 0.55
C GLY A 561 -7.68 -20.82 0.63
N SER A 562 -8.40 -20.71 -0.50
CA SER A 562 -9.84 -20.96 -0.55
C SER A 562 -10.23 -22.39 -0.15
N LYS A 563 -9.35 -23.37 -0.36
CA LYS A 563 -9.64 -24.78 -0.05
C LYS A 563 -9.71 -25.09 1.45
N PHE A 564 -9.20 -24.19 2.29
CA PHE A 564 -9.12 -24.42 3.73
C PHE A 564 -10.39 -23.99 4.47
N PHE A 565 -11.28 -23.24 3.83
CA PHE A 565 -12.59 -22.91 4.41
C PHE A 565 -13.56 -24.09 4.25
N GLY A 566 -14.34 -24.38 5.29
CA GLY A 566 -15.34 -25.45 5.25
C GLY A 566 -16.64 -25.09 4.52
N GLY A 567 -16.94 -23.79 4.41
CA GLY A 567 -18.13 -23.25 3.76
C GLY A 567 -17.98 -23.05 2.25
N PRO A 568 -19.07 -22.65 1.55
CA PRO A 568 -19.01 -22.37 0.12
C PRO A 568 -18.17 -21.11 -0.15
N VAL A 569 -17.20 -21.23 -1.06
CA VAL A 569 -16.33 -20.12 -1.47
C VAL A 569 -16.65 -19.68 -2.91
N ARG A 570 -17.06 -18.42 -3.07
CA ARG A 570 -17.10 -17.73 -4.37
C ARG A 570 -15.75 -17.06 -4.60
N TYR A 571 -14.95 -17.61 -5.51
CA TYR A 571 -13.67 -17.01 -5.90
C TYR A 571 -13.87 -16.03 -7.07
N VAL A 572 -13.31 -14.82 -6.94
CA VAL A 572 -13.36 -13.77 -7.96
C VAL A 572 -11.96 -13.23 -8.20
N LEU A 573 -11.57 -13.12 -9.46
CA LEU A 573 -10.26 -12.60 -9.86
C LEU A 573 -10.45 -11.23 -10.52
N ALA A 574 -10.10 -10.14 -9.85
CA ALA A 574 -10.08 -8.81 -10.45
C ALA A 574 -8.81 -8.61 -11.30
N GLY A 575 -8.90 -7.78 -12.35
CA GLY A 575 -7.73 -7.31 -13.08
C GLY A 575 -6.85 -6.36 -12.25
N SER A 576 -5.64 -6.09 -12.75
CA SER A 576 -4.64 -5.20 -12.11
C SER A 576 -4.05 -5.73 -10.79
N GLY A 577 -3.28 -4.88 -10.10
CA GLY A 577 -2.51 -5.20 -8.89
C GLY A 577 -3.28 -4.98 -7.59
N HIS A 578 -2.60 -5.24 -6.46
CA HIS A 578 -3.17 -5.34 -5.09
C HIS A 578 -4.21 -4.28 -4.73
N ILE A 579 -3.92 -3.00 -5.01
CA ILE A 579 -4.83 -1.91 -4.70
C ILE A 579 -5.79 -1.63 -5.87
N ALA A 580 -5.25 -1.45 -7.08
CA ALA A 580 -6.03 -1.02 -8.24
C ALA A 580 -7.11 -2.03 -8.67
N GLY A 581 -6.90 -3.32 -8.40
CA GLY A 581 -7.91 -4.36 -8.63
C GLY A 581 -9.02 -4.36 -7.59
N VAL A 582 -8.70 -4.10 -6.32
CA VAL A 582 -9.69 -4.00 -5.23
C VAL A 582 -10.46 -2.69 -5.32
N VAL A 583 -9.76 -1.56 -5.44
CA VAL A 583 -10.34 -0.22 -5.53
C VAL A 583 -10.63 0.13 -6.98
N ASN A 584 -11.68 -0.48 -7.54
CA ASN A 584 -12.11 -0.28 -8.92
C ASN A 584 -13.58 0.17 -8.99
N PRO A 585 -13.86 1.48 -8.89
CA PRO A 585 -15.23 1.98 -8.81
C PRO A 585 -16.05 1.75 -10.09
N PRO A 586 -17.33 1.36 -9.99
CA PRO A 586 -18.17 1.08 -11.15
C PRO A 586 -18.47 2.32 -12.01
N ALA A 587 -18.39 3.53 -11.44
CA ALA A 587 -18.61 4.79 -12.17
C ALA A 587 -17.47 5.13 -13.15
N LYS A 588 -16.28 4.54 -12.97
CA LYS A 588 -15.11 4.72 -13.85
C LYS A 588 -14.48 3.36 -14.12
N PRO A 589 -15.21 2.46 -14.82
CA PRO A 589 -14.81 1.07 -14.96
C PRO A 589 -13.46 1.00 -15.65
N LYS A 590 -12.46 0.48 -14.93
CA LYS A 590 -11.17 0.10 -15.48
C LYS A 590 -11.04 -1.41 -15.37
N TYR A 591 -10.25 -2.01 -16.25
CA TYR A 591 -9.99 -3.46 -16.23
C TYR A 591 -11.28 -4.29 -16.37
N GLY A 592 -11.18 -5.58 -16.07
CA GLY A 592 -12.30 -6.51 -15.95
C GLY A 592 -12.08 -7.43 -14.75
N TYR A 593 -12.96 -8.41 -14.57
CA TYR A 593 -12.84 -9.44 -13.55
C TYR A 593 -13.31 -10.78 -14.09
N TRP A 594 -12.86 -11.87 -13.48
CA TRP A 594 -13.23 -13.23 -13.86
C TRP A 594 -14.01 -13.89 -12.72
N THR A 595 -15.09 -14.57 -13.08
CA THR A 595 -15.88 -15.40 -12.15
C THR A 595 -16.07 -16.79 -12.77
N GLY A 596 -16.27 -17.79 -11.93
CA GLY A 596 -16.38 -19.18 -12.38
C GLY A 596 -16.98 -20.08 -11.33
N GLY A 597 -16.77 -21.39 -11.50
CA GLY A 597 -17.15 -22.39 -10.50
C GLY A 597 -16.30 -22.31 -9.22
N PRO A 598 -16.50 -23.25 -8.28
CA PRO A 598 -15.73 -23.33 -7.05
C PRO A 598 -14.21 -23.38 -7.30
N PRO A 599 -13.37 -22.86 -6.39
CA PRO A 599 -11.90 -22.82 -6.54
C PRO A 599 -11.27 -24.20 -6.33
N VAL A 600 -11.44 -25.08 -7.31
CA VAL A 600 -10.95 -26.47 -7.30
C VAL A 600 -9.82 -26.64 -8.32
N GLY A 601 -8.80 -27.42 -7.96
CA GLY A 601 -7.64 -27.68 -8.82
C GLY A 601 -6.57 -26.61 -8.68
N ASN A 602 -6.09 -26.06 -9.80
CA ASN A 602 -5.12 -24.97 -9.84
C ASN A 602 -5.75 -23.71 -10.47
N LEU A 603 -5.10 -22.57 -10.25
CA LEU A 603 -5.62 -21.27 -10.69
C LEU A 603 -5.70 -21.21 -12.21
N GLU A 604 -4.72 -21.76 -12.91
CA GLU A 604 -4.62 -21.73 -14.37
C GLU A 604 -5.81 -22.47 -15.01
N GLY A 605 -6.09 -23.70 -14.56
CA GLY A 605 -7.21 -24.49 -15.04
C GLY A 605 -8.59 -23.97 -14.60
N TRP A 606 -8.67 -23.23 -13.49
CA TRP A 606 -9.87 -22.48 -13.14
C TRP A 606 -10.08 -21.30 -14.08
N LEU A 607 -9.01 -20.55 -14.38
CA LEU A 607 -9.06 -19.35 -15.22
C LEU A 607 -9.45 -19.68 -16.67
N GLU A 608 -9.01 -20.82 -17.21
CA GLU A 608 -9.42 -21.33 -18.53
C GLU A 608 -10.94 -21.51 -18.67
N LYS A 609 -11.63 -21.77 -17.56
CA LYS A 609 -13.08 -22.01 -17.51
C LYS A 609 -13.86 -20.80 -16.99
N ALA A 610 -13.15 -19.79 -16.49
CA ALA A 610 -13.76 -18.60 -15.90
C ALA A 610 -14.32 -17.69 -17.00
N GLN A 611 -15.45 -17.06 -16.69
CA GLN A 611 -16.05 -16.06 -17.54
C GLN A 611 -15.42 -14.70 -17.24
N GLU A 612 -14.95 -14.02 -18.28
CA GLU A 612 -14.50 -12.63 -18.19
C GLU A 612 -15.70 -11.67 -18.22
N HIS A 613 -15.69 -10.72 -17.29
CA HIS A 613 -16.65 -9.64 -17.17
C HIS A 613 -15.93 -8.29 -17.27
N ARG A 614 -16.54 -7.33 -17.97
CA ARG A 614 -15.97 -5.98 -18.09
C ARG A 614 -16.35 -5.12 -16.89
N GLY A 615 -15.44 -4.24 -16.48
CA GLY A 615 -15.69 -3.24 -15.45
C GLY A 615 -15.43 -3.74 -14.03
N SER A 616 -16.15 -3.17 -13.07
CA SER A 616 -15.95 -3.41 -11.64
C SER A 616 -16.62 -4.70 -11.17
N TRP A 617 -15.97 -5.41 -10.24
CA TRP A 617 -16.53 -6.54 -9.50
C TRP A 617 -17.42 -6.10 -8.33
N TRP A 618 -17.44 -4.82 -7.95
CA TRP A 618 -18.24 -4.35 -6.80
C TRP A 618 -19.73 -4.68 -6.93
N PRO A 619 -20.38 -4.52 -8.10
CA PRO A 619 -21.78 -4.93 -8.28
C PRO A 619 -21.99 -6.45 -8.09
N ASP A 620 -21.06 -7.29 -8.57
CA ASP A 620 -21.10 -8.74 -8.37
C ASP A 620 -21.06 -9.11 -6.88
N TRP A 621 -20.19 -8.43 -6.12
CA TRP A 621 -20.12 -8.59 -4.66
C TRP A 621 -21.42 -8.17 -3.97
N LEU A 622 -22.02 -7.04 -4.36
CA LEU A 622 -23.27 -6.58 -3.77
C LEU A 622 -24.43 -7.55 -4.05
N GLU A 623 -24.52 -8.08 -5.27
CA GLU A 623 -25.51 -9.10 -5.61
C GLU A 623 -25.33 -10.36 -4.77
N TRP A 624 -24.08 -10.84 -4.63
CA TRP A 624 -23.77 -11.96 -3.76
C TRP A 624 -24.12 -11.70 -2.29
N LEU A 625 -23.86 -10.49 -1.79
CA LEU A 625 -24.17 -10.09 -0.42
C LEU A 625 -25.68 -10.08 -0.17
N LYS A 626 -26.46 -9.46 -1.08
CA LYS A 626 -27.93 -9.41 -1.01
C LYS A 626 -28.57 -10.79 -1.08
N ALA A 627 -27.95 -11.73 -1.79
CA ALA A 627 -28.42 -13.12 -1.85
C ALA A 627 -28.31 -13.86 -0.50
N GLN A 628 -27.51 -13.37 0.45
CA GLN A 628 -27.39 -13.97 1.79
C GLN A 628 -28.57 -13.56 2.69
N ASP A 629 -28.97 -12.29 2.65
CA ASP A 629 -30.16 -11.76 3.34
C ASP A 629 -30.59 -10.43 2.66
N PRO A 630 -31.68 -10.42 1.88
CA PRO A 630 -32.14 -9.23 1.17
C PRO A 630 -33.04 -8.32 2.04
N ALA A 631 -33.30 -8.66 3.30
CA ALA A 631 -34.21 -7.89 4.14
C ALA A 631 -33.69 -6.47 4.36
N GLU A 632 -34.60 -5.49 4.35
CA GLU A 632 -34.30 -4.07 4.58
C GLU A 632 -34.99 -3.55 5.84
N VAL A 633 -34.39 -2.53 6.44
CA VAL A 633 -34.91 -1.80 7.60
C VAL A 633 -34.72 -0.28 7.39
N PRO A 634 -35.43 0.58 8.14
CA PRO A 634 -35.17 2.00 8.12
C PRO A 634 -33.70 2.33 8.45
N ALA A 635 -33.16 3.36 7.81
CA ALA A 635 -31.78 3.77 7.98
C ALA A 635 -31.42 4.14 9.43
N ARG A 636 -30.22 3.74 9.86
CA ARG A 636 -29.73 3.93 11.23
C ARG A 636 -28.79 5.12 11.30
N GLN A 637 -29.07 6.09 12.17
CA GLN A 637 -28.21 7.25 12.37
C GLN A 637 -27.07 6.93 13.34
N PRO A 638 -25.80 7.25 13.01
CA PRO A 638 -24.68 6.99 13.89
C PRO A 638 -24.64 7.97 15.07
N GLY A 639 -24.03 7.52 16.18
CA GLY A 639 -23.70 8.41 17.31
C GLY A 639 -24.88 8.76 18.22
N VAL A 640 -25.88 7.88 18.34
CA VAL A 640 -27.06 8.08 19.19
C VAL A 640 -27.07 7.11 20.38
N GLY A 641 -27.75 7.48 21.48
CA GLY A 641 -27.95 6.61 22.63
C GLY A 641 -26.67 6.31 23.44
N LYS A 642 -26.47 5.04 23.83
CA LYS A 642 -25.32 4.58 24.62
C LYS A 642 -23.97 4.83 23.92
N TYR A 643 -23.97 4.77 22.58
CA TYR A 643 -22.79 4.98 21.74
C TYR A 643 -22.89 6.35 21.07
N ALA A 644 -22.95 7.40 21.89
CA ALA A 644 -22.90 8.78 21.42
C ALA A 644 -21.60 9.03 20.63
N ALA A 645 -21.67 9.90 19.63
CA ALA A 645 -20.50 10.22 18.81
C ALA A 645 -19.35 10.79 19.67
N ILE A 646 -18.17 10.18 19.54
CA ILE A 646 -16.93 10.67 20.14
C ILE A 646 -16.39 11.84 19.29
N GLU A 647 -16.29 11.63 17.98
CA GLU A 647 -15.88 12.63 16.99
C GLU A 647 -16.39 12.26 15.58
N ASP A 648 -16.22 13.17 14.62
CA ASP A 648 -16.55 12.91 13.22
C ASP A 648 -15.54 11.96 12.57
N ALA A 649 -16.02 11.12 11.65
CA ALA A 649 -15.14 10.40 10.73
C ALA A 649 -14.21 11.40 9.99
N PRO A 650 -12.95 11.04 9.69
CA PRO A 650 -12.38 9.70 9.78
C PRO A 650 -11.72 9.36 11.13
N GLY A 651 -11.97 10.15 12.17
CA GLY A 651 -11.38 9.93 13.50
C GLY A 651 -9.96 10.46 13.66
N SER A 652 -9.44 10.41 14.89
CA SER A 652 -8.13 10.90 15.28
C SER A 652 -7.01 9.87 15.08
N TYR A 653 -7.29 8.56 15.21
CA TYR A 653 -6.26 7.51 15.09
C TYR A 653 -5.62 7.49 13.68
N VAL A 654 -6.44 7.65 12.64
CA VAL A 654 -5.95 7.66 11.25
C VAL A 654 -5.10 8.90 10.91
N ARG A 655 -5.23 9.98 11.68
CA ARG A 655 -4.52 11.25 11.44
C ARG A 655 -3.11 11.26 12.04
N VAL A 656 -2.78 10.30 12.91
CA VAL A 656 -1.44 10.16 13.48
C VAL A 656 -0.45 9.82 12.38
N ARG A 657 0.62 10.60 12.24
CA ARG A 657 1.72 10.36 11.30
C ARG A 657 2.85 9.61 11.99
N ASP A 658 3.63 8.87 11.22
CA ASP A 658 4.90 8.29 11.66
C ASP A 658 5.91 9.40 11.99
#